data_AF-A0A933MEJ2-F1
#
_entry.id   AF-A0A933MEJ2-F1
#
_cell.length_a   1.000
_cell.length_b   1.000
_cell.length_c   1.000
_cell.angle_alpha   90.00
_cell.angle_beta   90.00
_cell.angle_gamma   90.00
#
_symmetry.space_group_name_H-M   'P 1'
#
loop_
_entity.id
_entity.type
_entity.pdbx_description
1 polymer ?
#
loop_
_entity_poly.entity_id
_entity_poly.type
_entity_poly.pdbx_seq_one_letter_code
_entity_poly.pdbx_strand_id
1 'polypeptide(L)'
;MLMRAVAPYLGYLYVTLVGWTTRWRVLGGEHMAALRRSGRRLILAFWHQRQVFFTYSHRGDATKVLVSRSRDGEIIARIMELSDIPAARGSSTRGFFAAIKEMSRTLDEGLDLGITPDGPKGPAREVKTGVVFLAQRLGIPIVPITNALTHKLVFRRSWDQFQVPLPFGRGVVRYGAPILVGAEDDPGAKAAEIKAALDRITDEADREVLLEPSFLDRAVASAVALLSTLLAPLAAAGFAAKMLLSPRRRLLLSLPVEWKERTGRPDSGALRVSPGRPVLWLHAASVGEVAGAQLLIERIRASRGAPSIVMTCNTASGRARALKVPGVEAAWLAPLDSLPTVRNFLEGVRPFGLVLIETELWPAMLELAFERGLKVGLANGRLSPRSFFAYRCFRALIGPFLRRIDRLAAQTEADAERLRSLGARPERVRVCGNMKFDLIQPPSGLEEARAAMRRLGWEDSRVVVAGSTHPGEEGMLLAAFREARRAHPDLRLVLAPRHVERSSDTAALLTRSGVRFALWSELARAEGLEGYECLLIDAMGVLPSWYAWASVCFVGGTLAPVGGHNLLEPAAHGKASVFGPHTFHTEASARALVRSGGGIRVRGAEELGEAFRKLLADPDGSRRAGQMALDTLRSLRGGVERTLEHLGPCLEP
;
A
#
# COMPACT_ATOMS: atom_id res chain seq x y z
N MET A 1 10.52 45.77 33.43
CA MET A 1 9.08 46.14 33.47
C MET A 1 8.43 46.15 32.09
N LEU A 2 9.07 46.72 31.06
CA LEU A 2 8.53 46.80 29.69
C LEU A 2 8.07 45.46 29.09
N MET A 3 8.89 44.41 29.19
CA MET A 3 8.55 43.07 28.67
C MET A 3 7.27 42.47 29.28
N ARG A 4 6.95 42.80 30.55
CA ARG A 4 5.74 42.31 31.23
C ARG A 4 4.47 43.06 30.80
N ALA A 5 4.61 44.32 30.38
CA ALA A 5 3.50 45.08 29.85
C ALA A 5 3.18 44.66 28.41
N VAL A 6 4.20 44.34 27.61
CA VAL A 6 4.05 44.05 26.17
C VAL A 6 3.74 42.58 25.87
N ALA A 7 4.29 41.63 26.65
CA ALA A 7 4.13 40.19 26.39
C ALA A 7 2.67 39.70 26.29
N PRO A 8 1.71 40.15 27.13
CA PRO A 8 0.32 39.74 26.99
C PRO A 8 -0.31 40.16 25.66
N TYR A 9 -0.02 41.38 25.17
CA TYR A 9 -0.53 41.84 23.87
C TYR A 9 0.09 41.05 22.71
N LEU A 10 1.39 40.76 22.76
CA LEU A 10 2.04 39.91 21.77
C LEU A 10 1.47 38.49 21.78
N GLY A 11 1.22 37.92 22.96
CA GLY A 11 0.58 36.62 23.12
C GLY A 11 -0.84 36.59 22.55
N TYR A 12 -1.64 37.62 22.85
CA TYR A 12 -2.98 37.79 22.31
C TYR A 12 -2.97 37.92 20.77
N LEU A 13 -2.10 38.76 20.22
CA LEU A 13 -1.96 38.95 18.77
C LEU A 13 -1.52 37.65 18.09
N TYR A 14 -0.57 36.93 18.68
CA TYR A 14 -0.10 35.65 18.18
C TYR A 14 -1.20 34.58 18.18
N VAL A 15 -1.92 34.39 19.29
CA VAL A 15 -3.02 33.41 19.38
C VAL A 15 -4.13 33.78 18.39
N THR A 16 -4.44 35.06 18.24
CA THR A 16 -5.43 35.57 17.27
C THR A 16 -4.99 35.32 15.83
N LEU A 17 -3.73 35.61 15.50
CA LEU A 17 -3.15 35.36 14.16
C LEU A 17 -3.19 33.88 13.80
N VAL A 18 -2.73 33.00 14.71
CA VAL A 18 -2.75 31.56 14.47
C VAL A 18 -4.18 31.07 14.29
N GLY A 19 -5.11 31.50 15.14
CA GLY A 19 -6.50 31.11 15.03
C GLY A 19 -7.14 31.57 13.71
N TRP A 20 -6.93 32.83 13.31
CA TRP A 20 -7.48 33.39 12.06
C TRP A 20 -6.91 32.75 10.79
N THR A 21 -5.62 32.40 10.82
CA THR A 21 -4.94 31.78 9.67
C THR A 21 -5.11 30.26 9.61
N THR A 22 -5.68 29.63 10.64
CA THR A 22 -5.89 28.19 10.71
C THR A 22 -7.33 27.84 10.34
N ARG A 23 -7.52 26.79 9.54
CA ARG A 23 -8.85 26.26 9.23
C ARG A 23 -9.29 25.27 10.31
N TRP A 24 -10.44 25.53 10.94
CA TRP A 24 -10.91 24.78 12.11
C TRP A 24 -12.04 23.81 11.78
N ARG A 25 -12.03 22.65 12.44
CA ARG A 25 -13.20 21.78 12.60
C ARG A 25 -13.47 21.57 14.08
N VAL A 26 -14.75 21.61 14.44
CA VAL A 26 -15.22 21.32 15.80
C VAL A 26 -15.96 19.99 15.76
N LEU A 27 -15.57 19.05 16.63
CA LEU A 27 -16.13 17.71 16.73
C LEU A 27 -16.61 17.45 18.16
N GLY A 28 -17.78 16.85 18.34
CA GLY A 28 -18.33 16.54 19.67
C GLY A 28 -18.93 17.74 20.41
N GLY A 29 -19.01 18.92 19.77
CA GLY A 29 -19.52 20.15 20.41
C GLY A 29 -20.96 20.03 20.91
N GLU A 30 -21.73 19.10 20.37
CA GLU A 30 -23.08 18.75 20.80
C GLU A 30 -23.14 18.28 22.26
N HIS A 31 -22.08 17.65 22.78
CA HIS A 31 -22.01 17.20 24.18
C HIS A 31 -22.05 18.39 25.15
N MET A 32 -21.25 19.41 24.88
CA MET A 32 -21.23 20.65 25.66
C MET A 32 -22.53 21.44 25.49
N ALA A 33 -23.00 21.57 24.24
CA ALA A 33 -24.22 22.33 23.94
C ALA A 33 -25.48 21.69 24.56
N ALA A 34 -25.54 20.36 24.67
CA ALA A 34 -26.64 19.66 25.34
C ALA A 34 -26.68 19.97 26.85
N LEU A 35 -25.53 19.95 27.53
CA LEU A 35 -25.44 20.27 28.95
C LEU A 35 -25.84 21.72 29.23
N ARG A 36 -25.33 22.67 28.46
CA ARG A 36 -25.67 24.10 28.62
C ARG A 36 -27.16 24.36 28.38
N ARG A 37 -27.76 23.73 27.36
CA ARG A 37 -29.21 23.83 27.11
C ARG A 37 -30.06 23.28 28.28
N SER A 38 -29.55 22.30 29.02
CA SER A 38 -30.20 21.78 30.23
C SER A 38 -30.01 22.67 31.47
N GLY A 39 -29.36 23.83 31.34
CA GLY A 39 -29.03 24.73 32.45
C GLY A 39 -27.90 24.22 33.36
N ARG A 40 -27.26 23.09 33.02
CA ARG A 40 -26.16 22.53 33.80
C ARG A 40 -24.84 23.20 33.44
N ARG A 41 -24.07 23.54 34.48
CA ARG A 41 -22.67 23.97 34.37
C ARG A 41 -21.75 22.75 34.25
N LEU A 42 -20.54 22.98 33.77
CA LEU A 42 -19.58 21.90 33.50
C LEU A 42 -18.13 22.31 33.77
N ILE A 43 -17.28 21.28 33.89
CA ILE A 43 -15.82 21.43 33.97
C ILE A 43 -15.22 21.01 32.63
N LEU A 44 -14.60 21.93 31.90
CA LEU A 44 -13.78 21.65 30.72
C LEU A 44 -12.38 21.22 31.17
N ALA A 45 -12.08 19.94 31.01
CA ALA A 45 -10.77 19.38 31.32
C ALA A 45 -9.92 19.24 30.05
N PHE A 46 -8.68 19.73 30.07
CA PHE A 46 -7.75 19.61 28.94
C PHE A 46 -6.31 19.45 29.41
N TRP A 47 -5.47 18.75 28.63
CA TRP A 47 -4.06 18.58 28.99
C TRP A 47 -3.28 19.89 28.95
N HIS A 48 -2.37 20.09 29.91
CA HIS A 48 -1.47 21.26 29.94
C HIS A 48 -0.66 21.40 28.65
N GLN A 49 -0.29 20.28 28.03
CA GLN A 49 0.35 20.18 26.71
C GLN A 49 -0.36 21.00 25.62
N ARG A 50 -1.70 21.14 25.70
CA ARG A 50 -2.58 21.69 24.65
C ARG A 50 -3.18 23.06 25.01
N GLN A 51 -2.75 23.68 26.11
CA GLN A 51 -3.46 24.84 26.68
C GLN A 51 -3.45 26.11 25.81
N VAL A 52 -2.42 26.34 24.98
CA VAL A 52 -2.26 27.61 24.23
C VAL A 52 -3.48 27.94 23.39
N PHE A 53 -4.06 26.93 22.75
CA PHE A 53 -5.17 27.15 21.82
C PHE A 53 -6.55 27.13 22.49
N PHE A 54 -6.62 26.75 23.77
CA PHE A 54 -7.85 26.88 24.55
C PHE A 54 -8.35 28.33 24.53
N THR A 55 -7.43 29.29 24.67
CA THR A 55 -7.71 30.74 24.70
C THR A 55 -8.34 31.26 23.40
N TYR A 56 -8.06 30.65 22.25
CA TYR A 56 -8.73 31.05 21.00
C TYR A 56 -10.07 30.35 20.82
N SER A 57 -10.11 29.03 21.06
CA SER A 57 -11.30 28.20 20.83
C SER A 57 -12.49 28.54 21.74
N HIS A 58 -12.25 29.18 22.88
CA HIS A 58 -13.27 29.55 23.87
C HIS A 58 -13.34 31.07 24.10
N ARG A 59 -12.88 31.87 23.12
CA ARG A 59 -12.97 33.34 23.20
C ARG A 59 -14.43 33.78 23.24
N GLY A 60 -14.77 34.64 24.20
CA GLY A 60 -16.15 35.12 24.42
C GLY A 60 -17.11 34.00 24.87
N ASP A 61 -16.57 32.83 25.24
CA ASP A 61 -17.35 31.76 25.82
C ASP A 61 -17.58 32.02 27.31
N ALA A 62 -18.70 31.53 27.85
CA ALA A 62 -19.03 31.64 29.27
C ALA A 62 -18.20 30.66 30.12
N THR A 63 -16.87 30.68 29.98
CA THR A 63 -15.92 29.80 30.66
C THR A 63 -14.85 30.63 31.37
N LYS A 64 -14.58 30.31 32.62
CA LYS A 64 -13.51 30.90 33.43
C LYS A 64 -12.46 29.84 33.75
N VAL A 65 -11.20 30.17 33.55
CA VAL A 65 -10.10 29.18 33.62
C VAL A 65 -9.25 29.40 34.85
N LEU A 66 -8.87 28.31 35.51
CA LEU A 66 -7.98 28.37 36.67
C LEU A 66 -6.53 28.64 36.25
N VAL A 67 -5.98 29.77 36.67
CA VAL A 67 -4.60 30.19 36.37
C VAL A 67 -3.80 30.42 37.65
N SER A 68 -2.58 29.85 37.67
CA SER A 68 -1.64 29.95 38.78
C SER A 68 -1.22 31.40 39.09
N ARG A 69 -1.03 31.72 40.38
CA ARG A 69 -0.50 33.03 40.86
C ARG A 69 1.00 33.26 40.61
N SER A 70 1.60 32.47 39.71
CA SER A 70 3.01 32.60 39.33
C SER A 70 3.24 33.76 38.36
N ARG A 71 4.52 34.08 38.11
CA ARG A 71 4.91 35.11 37.12
C ARG A 71 4.40 34.78 35.72
N ASP A 72 4.52 33.53 35.29
CA ASP A 72 4.06 33.08 33.97
C ASP A 72 2.52 33.05 33.92
N GLY A 73 1.89 32.64 35.02
CA GLY A 73 0.44 32.65 35.15
C GLY A 73 -0.17 34.06 35.16
N GLU A 74 0.58 35.11 35.50
CA GLU A 74 0.13 36.50 35.35
C GLU A 74 0.06 36.91 33.87
N ILE A 75 1.04 36.49 33.06
CA ILE A 75 1.03 36.75 31.61
C ILE A 75 -0.14 36.00 30.96
N ILE A 76 -0.33 34.73 31.32
CA ILE A 76 -1.44 33.90 30.80
C ILE A 76 -2.78 34.53 31.17
N ALA A 77 -3.00 34.91 32.43
CA ALA A 77 -4.25 35.54 32.87
C ALA A 77 -4.58 36.79 32.03
N ARG A 78 -3.60 37.67 31.80
CA ARG A 78 -3.80 38.86 30.96
C ARG A 78 -4.09 38.55 29.49
N ILE A 79 -3.47 37.50 28.92
CA ILE A 79 -3.77 37.06 27.54
C ILE A 79 -5.23 36.56 27.45
N MET A 80 -5.70 35.88 28.50
CA MET A 80 -7.07 35.37 28.60
C MET A 80 -8.09 36.50 28.77
N GLU A 81 -7.80 37.49 29.63
CA GLU A 81 -8.62 38.70 29.78
C GLU A 81 -8.73 39.48 28.45
N LEU A 82 -7.63 39.65 27.72
CA LEU A 82 -7.64 40.25 26.37
C LEU A 82 -8.47 39.43 25.37
N SER A 83 -8.68 38.14 25.63
CA SER A 83 -9.48 37.23 24.82
C SER A 83 -10.89 37.02 25.37
N ASP A 84 -11.36 37.88 26.26
CA ASP A 84 -12.69 37.80 26.88
C ASP A 84 -12.95 36.45 27.59
N ILE A 85 -11.90 35.92 28.24
CA ILE A 85 -11.95 34.71 29.06
C ILE A 85 -11.50 35.08 30.48
N PRO A 86 -12.43 35.12 31.45
CA PRO A 86 -12.07 35.43 32.83
C PRO A 86 -11.07 34.41 33.39
N ALA A 87 -10.10 34.88 34.18
CA ALA A 87 -9.13 34.01 34.84
C ALA A 87 -9.42 33.91 36.35
N ALA A 88 -9.68 32.70 36.85
CA ALA A 88 -9.75 32.43 38.29
C ALA A 88 -8.33 32.30 38.86
N ARG A 89 -7.96 33.15 39.83
CA ARG A 89 -6.59 33.19 40.39
C ARG A 89 -6.42 32.21 41.55
N GLY A 90 -5.91 31.02 41.25
CA GLY A 90 -5.71 29.96 42.25
C GLY A 90 -4.72 28.88 41.82
N SER A 91 -4.37 27.98 42.73
CA SER A 91 -3.57 26.79 42.43
C SER A 91 -4.31 25.54 42.89
N SER A 92 -4.43 24.55 42.02
CA SER A 92 -4.98 23.23 42.35
C SER A 92 -4.17 22.44 43.38
N THR A 93 -2.94 22.89 43.72
CA THR A 93 -1.99 22.11 44.55
C THR A 93 -1.58 22.76 45.88
N ARG A 94 -1.73 24.07 46.08
CA ARG A 94 -1.24 24.78 47.28
C ARG A 94 -2.30 25.55 48.07
N GLY A 95 -3.58 25.29 47.81
CA GLY A 95 -4.69 25.97 48.50
C GLY A 95 -6.05 25.42 48.11
N PHE A 96 -6.28 24.12 48.35
CA PHE A 96 -7.48 23.37 47.95
C PHE A 96 -8.79 24.10 48.28
N PHE A 97 -8.97 24.55 49.52
CA PHE A 97 -10.18 25.27 49.95
C PHE A 97 -10.34 26.64 49.29
N ALA A 98 -9.24 27.39 49.10
CA ALA A 98 -9.28 28.69 48.44
C ALA A 98 -9.59 28.56 46.93
N ALA A 99 -9.06 27.51 46.29
CA ALA A 99 -9.37 27.20 44.90
C ALA A 99 -10.84 26.75 44.76
N ILE A 100 -11.35 25.89 45.64
CA ILE A 100 -12.76 25.48 45.65
C ILE A 100 -13.69 26.66 45.83
N LYS A 101 -13.40 27.58 46.77
CA LYS A 101 -14.22 28.77 46.99
C LYS A 101 -14.30 29.64 45.73
N GLU A 102 -13.18 29.86 45.06
CA GLU A 102 -13.13 30.63 43.82
C GLU A 102 -13.84 29.93 42.65
N MET A 103 -13.78 28.59 42.61
CA MET A 103 -14.47 27.77 41.60
C MET A 103 -15.98 27.70 41.85
N SER A 104 -16.43 27.66 43.10
CA SER A 104 -17.85 27.79 43.45
C SER A 104 -18.40 29.15 43.00
N ARG A 105 -17.66 30.24 43.32
CA ARG A 105 -18.02 31.60 42.90
C ARG A 105 -18.14 31.74 41.38
N THR A 106 -17.25 31.07 40.65
CA THR A 106 -17.28 31.03 39.17
C THR A 106 -18.60 30.45 38.65
N LEU A 107 -19.12 29.41 39.29
CA LEU A 107 -20.39 28.80 38.91
C LEU A 107 -21.59 29.65 39.31
N ASP A 108 -21.53 30.32 40.46
CA ASP A 108 -22.53 31.30 40.91
C ASP A 108 -22.62 32.51 39.95
N GLU A 109 -21.48 32.92 39.36
CA GLU A 109 -21.39 33.91 38.27
C GLU A 109 -21.98 33.41 36.94
N GLY A 110 -22.43 32.15 36.88
CA GLY A 110 -23.01 31.55 35.68
C GLY A 110 -21.99 31.17 34.61
N LEU A 111 -20.74 30.91 34.99
CA LEU A 111 -19.65 30.54 34.09
C LEU A 111 -19.26 29.06 34.29
N ASP A 112 -18.89 28.39 33.20
CA ASP A 112 -18.26 27.07 33.23
C ASP A 112 -16.80 27.19 33.71
N LEU A 113 -16.22 26.05 34.12
CA LEU A 113 -14.86 26.03 34.66
C LEU A 113 -13.88 25.32 33.72
N GLY A 114 -12.79 25.97 33.35
CA GLY A 114 -11.67 25.34 32.64
C GLY A 114 -10.52 24.93 33.57
N ILE A 115 -10.05 23.70 33.45
CA ILE A 115 -8.95 23.15 34.30
C ILE A 115 -7.98 22.25 33.51
N THR A 116 -6.69 22.36 33.86
CA THR A 116 -5.65 21.41 33.44
C THR A 116 -5.43 20.36 34.54
N PRO A 117 -5.91 19.12 34.38
CA PRO A 117 -5.96 18.15 35.48
C PRO A 117 -4.58 17.59 35.85
N ASP A 118 -3.59 17.67 34.97
CA ASP A 118 -2.18 17.33 35.21
C ASP A 118 -1.41 18.39 35.98
N GLY A 119 -1.88 19.64 35.93
CA GLY A 119 -1.34 20.77 36.69
C GLY A 119 0.12 21.13 36.34
N PRO A 120 0.64 22.25 36.86
CA PRO A 120 1.87 22.88 36.34
C PRO A 120 3.19 22.17 36.70
N LYS A 121 3.15 21.11 37.50
CA LYS A 121 4.35 20.38 37.98
C LYS A 121 4.42 18.93 37.50
N GLY A 122 3.48 18.52 36.66
CA GLY A 122 3.36 17.15 36.18
C GLY A 122 3.01 16.13 37.27
N PRO A 123 3.19 14.83 36.95
CA PRO A 123 3.60 14.30 35.64
C PRO A 123 2.59 14.59 34.51
N ALA A 124 3.07 14.58 33.26
CA ALA A 124 2.24 14.90 32.10
C ALA A 124 1.19 13.82 31.83
N ARG A 125 0.00 14.26 31.37
CA ARG A 125 -1.13 13.37 31.07
C ARG A 125 -1.55 12.48 32.24
N GLU A 126 -1.40 12.98 33.46
CA GLU A 126 -1.84 12.30 34.67
C GLU A 126 -2.91 13.13 35.37
N VAL A 127 -4.11 12.58 35.56
CA VAL A 127 -5.21 13.32 36.19
C VAL A 127 -5.02 13.34 37.70
N LYS A 128 -4.94 14.54 38.28
CA LYS A 128 -4.93 14.72 39.74
C LYS A 128 -6.34 14.62 40.30
N THR A 129 -6.50 13.93 41.44
CA THR A 129 -7.80 13.72 42.11
C THR A 129 -8.53 15.02 42.48
N GLY A 130 -7.83 16.15 42.56
CA GLY A 130 -8.44 17.46 42.83
C GLY A 130 -9.56 17.85 41.86
N VAL A 131 -9.48 17.46 40.57
CA VAL A 131 -10.58 17.72 39.61
C VAL A 131 -11.81 16.85 39.90
N VAL A 132 -11.58 15.63 40.41
CA VAL A 132 -12.64 14.69 40.75
C VAL A 132 -13.39 15.16 41.99
N PHE A 133 -12.66 15.49 43.06
CA PHE A 133 -13.27 16.04 44.29
C PHE A 133 -14.08 17.30 44.02
N LEU A 134 -13.60 18.13 43.10
CA LEU A 134 -14.31 19.33 42.69
C LEU A 134 -15.63 19.01 41.99
N ALA A 135 -15.62 18.10 41.01
CA ALA A 135 -16.82 17.64 40.32
C ALA A 135 -17.84 17.02 41.30
N GLN A 136 -17.37 16.20 42.26
CA GLN A 136 -18.21 15.61 43.31
C GLN A 136 -18.87 16.66 44.18
N ARG A 137 -18.08 17.63 44.68
CA ARG A 137 -18.56 18.64 45.62
C ARG A 137 -19.59 19.58 45.02
N LEU A 138 -19.49 19.81 43.71
CA LEU A 138 -20.32 20.73 42.94
C LEU A 138 -21.44 20.03 42.16
N GLY A 139 -21.41 18.69 42.05
CA GLY A 139 -22.41 17.91 41.33
C GLY A 139 -22.47 18.20 39.83
N ILE A 140 -21.35 18.60 39.21
CA ILE A 140 -21.29 18.98 37.79
C ILE A 140 -20.42 18.01 36.98
N PRO A 141 -20.79 17.74 35.71
CA PRO A 141 -20.03 16.87 34.82
C PRO A 141 -18.68 17.45 34.42
N ILE A 142 -17.74 16.55 34.10
CA ILE A 142 -16.47 16.88 33.44
C ILE A 142 -16.61 16.58 31.95
N VAL A 143 -16.30 17.55 31.09
CA VAL A 143 -16.24 17.38 29.64
C VAL A 143 -14.77 17.39 29.21
N PRO A 144 -14.22 16.26 28.75
CA PRO A 144 -12.90 16.20 28.17
C PRO A 144 -12.83 17.04 26.90
N ILE A 145 -11.82 17.88 26.76
CA ILE A 145 -11.58 18.66 25.56
C ILE A 145 -10.10 18.66 25.18
N THR A 146 -9.84 18.63 23.88
CA THR A 146 -8.49 18.72 23.33
C THR A 146 -8.48 19.56 22.06
N ASN A 147 -7.28 19.95 21.65
CA ASN A 147 -7.04 20.52 20.34
C ASN A 147 -5.80 19.90 19.69
N ALA A 148 -5.82 19.82 18.36
CA ALA A 148 -4.70 19.35 17.56
C ALA A 148 -4.51 20.27 16.36
N LEU A 149 -3.25 20.52 16.00
CA LEU A 149 -2.88 21.31 14.83
C LEU A 149 -1.84 20.61 13.97
N THR A 150 -1.91 20.85 12.66
CA THR A 150 -0.94 20.34 11.68
C THR A 150 0.45 20.97 11.85
N HIS A 151 0.50 22.30 12.05
CA HIS A 151 1.75 23.02 12.23
C HIS A 151 1.90 23.42 13.70
N LYS A 152 2.94 22.91 14.34
CA LYS A 152 3.23 23.18 15.75
C LYS A 152 4.71 22.93 16.06
N LEU A 153 5.23 23.69 17.00
CA LEU A 153 6.49 23.39 17.68
C LEU A 153 6.19 22.56 18.92
N VAL A 154 6.97 21.50 19.13
CA VAL A 154 6.85 20.62 20.31
C VAL A 154 8.13 20.72 21.12
N PHE A 155 8.03 21.20 22.35
CA PHE A 155 9.15 21.33 23.27
C PHE A 155 9.46 19.99 23.92
N ARG A 156 10.11 19.07 23.17
CA ARG A 156 10.34 17.68 23.62
C ARG A 156 11.13 17.53 24.93
N ARG A 157 11.86 18.57 25.34
CA ARG A 157 12.63 18.60 26.60
C ARG A 157 11.82 19.12 27.80
N SER A 158 10.62 19.68 27.59
CA SER A 158 9.75 20.08 28.69
C SER A 158 8.99 18.87 29.26
N TRP A 159 8.66 18.91 30.55
CA TRP A 159 8.00 17.80 31.26
C TRP A 159 6.65 17.43 30.64
N ASP A 160 5.95 18.40 30.06
CA ASP A 160 4.63 18.28 29.44
C ASP A 160 4.66 18.16 27.91
N GLN A 161 5.85 18.23 27.31
CA GLN A 161 6.02 18.34 25.85
C GLN A 161 5.12 19.43 25.25
N PHE A 162 5.14 20.62 25.87
CA PHE A 162 4.32 21.78 25.52
C PHE A 162 4.28 22.03 24.02
N GLN A 163 3.09 22.35 23.50
CA GLN A 163 2.88 22.58 22.08
C GLN A 163 2.56 24.04 21.81
N VAL A 164 3.33 24.64 20.90
CA VAL A 164 3.11 26.00 20.41
C VAL A 164 2.61 25.91 18.97
N PRO A 165 1.32 26.23 18.72
CA PRO A 165 0.73 26.31 17.39
C PRO A 165 1.52 27.17 16.40
N LEU A 166 1.46 26.88 15.11
CA LEU A 166 2.00 27.75 14.06
C LEU A 166 0.89 28.14 13.07
N PRO A 167 0.95 29.34 12.46
CA PRO A 167 -0.09 29.82 11.56
C PRO A 167 -0.20 28.99 10.26
N PHE A 168 -1.25 29.26 9.49
CA PHE A 168 -1.50 28.67 8.17
C PHE A 168 -1.64 27.13 8.17
N GLY A 169 -2.17 26.59 9.28
CA GLY A 169 -2.39 25.17 9.47
C GLY A 169 -3.85 24.75 9.32
N ARG A 170 -4.12 23.52 9.77
CA ARG A 170 -5.46 23.04 10.10
C ARG A 170 -5.50 22.67 11.56
N GLY A 171 -6.67 22.86 12.16
CA GLY A 171 -6.89 22.63 13.57
C GLY A 171 -8.18 21.88 13.82
N VAL A 172 -8.17 21.00 14.80
CA VAL A 172 -9.34 20.28 15.29
C VAL A 172 -9.51 20.62 16.76
N VAL A 173 -10.73 21.02 17.14
CA VAL A 173 -11.18 21.06 18.53
C VAL A 173 -12.13 19.89 18.72
N ARG A 174 -11.85 19.03 19.70
CA ARG A 174 -12.63 17.82 19.95
C ARG A 174 -13.10 17.79 21.40
N TYR A 175 -14.40 17.61 21.57
CA TYR A 175 -15.06 17.42 22.85
C TYR A 175 -15.41 15.93 23.01
N GLY A 176 -15.13 15.39 24.18
CA GLY A 176 -15.52 14.03 24.56
C GLY A 176 -16.91 13.97 25.18
N ALA A 177 -17.41 12.76 25.37
CA ALA A 177 -18.64 12.53 26.12
C ALA A 177 -18.49 13.04 27.57
N PRO A 178 -19.55 13.62 28.18
CA PRO A 178 -19.50 14.07 29.56
C PRO A 178 -19.29 12.91 30.53
N ILE A 179 -18.38 13.08 31.49
CA ILE A 179 -18.14 12.16 32.59
C ILE A 179 -18.87 12.69 33.82
N LEU A 180 -19.83 11.90 34.30
CA LEU A 180 -20.52 12.17 35.57
C LEU A 180 -19.67 11.65 36.73
N VAL A 181 -19.61 12.45 37.80
CA VAL A 181 -18.88 12.12 39.02
C VAL A 181 -19.85 12.21 40.19
N GLY A 182 -20.27 11.07 40.71
CA GLY A 182 -21.14 10.92 41.87
C GLY A 182 -20.38 11.09 43.18
N ALA A 183 -21.12 11.44 44.25
CA ALA A 183 -20.54 11.70 45.57
C ALA A 183 -19.84 10.48 46.19
N GLU A 184 -20.24 9.26 45.81
CA GLU A 184 -19.68 7.99 46.30
C GLU A 184 -18.64 7.36 45.36
N ASP A 185 -18.38 7.98 44.21
CA ASP A 185 -17.41 7.44 43.25
C ASP A 185 -15.98 7.48 43.82
N ASP A 186 -15.21 6.41 43.58
CA ASP A 186 -13.79 6.37 43.95
C ASP A 186 -12.98 7.43 43.17
N PRO A 187 -12.29 8.37 43.85
CA PRO A 187 -11.54 9.42 43.17
C PRO A 187 -10.43 8.91 42.26
N GLY A 188 -9.80 7.78 42.60
CA GLY A 188 -8.75 7.16 41.78
C GLY A 188 -9.29 6.59 40.48
N ALA A 189 -10.36 5.81 40.55
CA ALA A 189 -11.04 5.22 39.40
C ALA A 189 -11.57 6.30 38.44
N LYS A 190 -12.18 7.36 38.98
CA LYS A 190 -12.65 8.49 38.16
C LYS A 190 -11.51 9.29 37.53
N ALA A 191 -10.40 9.49 38.24
CA ALA A 191 -9.21 10.10 37.65
C ALA A 191 -8.70 9.27 36.45
N ALA A 192 -8.69 7.94 36.57
CA ALA A 192 -8.32 7.04 35.48
C ALA A 192 -9.30 7.09 34.30
N GLU A 193 -10.61 7.15 34.56
CA GLU A 193 -11.65 7.32 33.53
C GLU A 193 -11.45 8.63 32.74
N ILE A 194 -11.25 9.74 33.45
CA ILE A 194 -11.00 11.06 32.84
C ILE A 194 -9.71 11.03 32.01
N LYS A 195 -8.65 10.40 32.53
CA LYS A 195 -7.39 10.22 31.81
C LYS A 195 -7.62 9.47 30.49
N ALA A 196 -8.29 8.32 30.55
CA ALA A 196 -8.57 7.49 29.39
C ALA A 196 -9.40 8.24 28.34
N ALA A 197 -10.37 9.05 28.78
CA ALA A 197 -11.18 9.87 27.88
C ALA A 197 -10.36 10.98 27.22
N LEU A 198 -9.54 11.72 28.00
CA LEU A 198 -8.66 12.78 27.48
C LEU A 198 -7.61 12.26 26.50
N ASP A 199 -6.99 11.11 26.80
CA ASP A 199 -6.01 10.48 25.91
C ASP A 199 -6.67 10.03 24.60
N ARG A 200 -7.83 9.37 24.69
CA ARG A 200 -8.59 8.92 23.52
C ARG A 200 -8.94 10.07 22.58
N ILE A 201 -9.55 11.15 23.09
CA ILE A 201 -9.90 12.29 22.24
C ILE A 201 -8.67 12.98 21.67
N THR A 202 -7.54 12.98 22.40
CA THR A 202 -6.28 13.57 21.95
C THR A 202 -5.69 12.78 20.79
N ASP A 203 -5.68 11.45 20.88
CA ASP A 203 -5.20 10.57 19.81
C ASP A 203 -6.11 10.61 18.58
N GLU A 204 -7.43 10.73 18.78
CA GLU A 204 -8.38 10.95 17.69
C GLU A 204 -8.18 12.31 17.00
N ALA A 205 -8.02 13.39 17.76
CA ALA A 205 -7.76 14.72 17.21
C ALA A 205 -6.42 14.80 16.48
N ASP A 206 -5.37 14.17 17.01
CA ASP A 206 -4.06 14.09 16.35
C ASP A 206 -4.14 13.29 15.05
N ARG A 207 -4.87 12.17 15.02
CA ARG A 207 -5.12 11.41 13.78
C ARG A 207 -5.85 12.27 12.74
N GLU A 208 -6.88 13.01 13.15
CA GLU A 208 -7.66 13.86 12.25
C GLU A 208 -6.80 14.92 11.55
N VAL A 209 -5.86 15.55 12.26
CA VAL A 209 -4.93 16.51 11.64
C VAL A 209 -3.80 15.85 10.87
N LEU A 210 -3.36 14.64 11.26
CA LEU A 210 -2.29 13.92 10.58
C LEU A 210 -2.75 13.31 9.25
N LEU A 211 -4.01 12.90 9.11
CA LEU A 211 -4.53 12.23 7.91
C LEU A 211 -4.48 13.09 6.65
N GLU A 212 -4.40 14.41 6.80
CA GLU A 212 -4.35 15.36 5.70
C GLU A 212 -2.90 15.73 5.33
N PRO A 213 -2.51 15.68 4.05
CA PRO A 213 -1.17 16.09 3.60
C PRO A 213 -0.84 17.52 4.03
N SER A 214 0.45 17.83 4.25
CA SER A 214 0.87 19.21 4.55
C SER A 214 0.53 20.15 3.38
N PHE A 215 0.42 21.46 3.63
CA PHE A 215 0.25 22.42 2.54
C PHE A 215 1.37 22.31 1.50
N LEU A 216 2.61 22.12 1.96
CA LEU A 216 3.77 21.92 1.10
C LEU A 216 3.64 20.66 0.24
N ASP A 217 3.14 19.55 0.80
CA ASP A 217 2.92 18.33 0.02
C ASP A 217 1.91 18.53 -1.11
N ARG A 218 0.80 19.22 -0.84
CA ARG A 218 -0.17 19.55 -1.89
C ARG A 218 0.45 20.47 -2.94
N ALA A 219 1.09 21.56 -2.52
CA ALA A 219 1.69 22.53 -3.44
C ALA A 219 2.75 21.88 -4.35
N VAL A 220 3.63 21.04 -3.80
CA VAL A 220 4.64 20.32 -4.58
C VAL A 220 3.98 19.30 -5.51
N ALA A 221 3.00 18.51 -5.03
CA ALA A 221 2.31 17.55 -5.87
C ALA A 221 1.58 18.22 -7.05
N SER A 222 0.84 19.31 -6.80
CA SER A 222 0.16 20.08 -7.86
C SER A 222 1.17 20.68 -8.84
N ALA A 223 2.31 21.21 -8.35
CA ALA A 223 3.36 21.75 -9.22
C ALA A 223 4.01 20.67 -10.09
N VAL A 224 4.27 19.48 -9.53
CA VAL A 224 4.80 18.34 -10.28
C VAL A 224 3.80 17.84 -11.32
N ALA A 225 2.51 17.77 -10.99
CA ALA A 225 1.46 17.38 -11.94
C ALA A 225 1.27 18.41 -13.06
N LEU A 226 1.41 19.70 -12.75
CA LEU A 226 1.39 20.77 -13.76
C LEU A 226 2.62 20.67 -14.66
N LEU A 227 3.81 20.50 -14.08
CA LEU A 227 5.05 20.36 -14.85
C LEU A 227 5.01 19.11 -15.74
N SER A 228 4.53 17.96 -15.23
CA SER A 228 4.38 16.75 -16.04
C SER A 228 3.40 16.97 -17.19
N THR A 229 2.31 17.70 -16.95
CA THR A 229 1.34 18.09 -17.98
C THR A 229 1.97 18.95 -19.07
N LEU A 230 2.77 19.95 -18.69
CA LEU A 230 3.44 20.84 -19.65
C LEU A 230 4.54 20.12 -20.45
N LEU A 231 5.21 19.13 -19.85
CA LEU A 231 6.26 18.34 -20.50
C LEU A 231 5.72 17.15 -21.30
N ALA A 232 4.47 16.72 -21.07
CA ALA A 232 3.87 15.56 -21.74
C ALA A 232 3.88 15.65 -23.28
N PRO A 233 3.58 16.80 -23.93
CA PRO A 233 3.66 16.91 -25.39
C PRO A 233 5.09 16.71 -25.92
N LEU A 234 6.10 17.22 -25.22
CA LEU A 234 7.51 17.05 -25.59
C LEU A 234 7.95 15.59 -25.46
N ALA A 235 7.56 14.94 -24.36
CA ALA A 235 7.83 13.52 -24.14
C ALA A 235 7.12 12.64 -25.21
N ALA A 236 5.87 12.97 -25.54
CA ALA A 236 5.11 12.29 -26.58
C ALA A 236 5.74 12.48 -27.97
N ALA A 237 6.19 13.70 -28.31
CA ALA A 237 6.88 13.98 -29.56
C ALA A 237 8.21 13.22 -29.66
N GLY A 238 9.02 13.21 -28.60
CA GLY A 238 10.26 12.45 -28.54
C GLY A 238 10.03 10.93 -28.66
N PHE A 239 8.99 10.41 -28.01
CA PHE A 239 8.59 9.00 -28.15
C PHE A 239 8.11 8.66 -29.57
N ALA A 240 7.28 9.53 -30.17
CA ALA A 240 6.81 9.37 -31.54
C ALA A 240 7.96 9.39 -32.55
N ALA A 241 8.90 10.33 -32.41
CA ALA A 241 10.11 10.39 -33.23
C ALA A 241 10.95 9.10 -33.08
N LYS A 242 11.16 8.62 -31.86
CA LYS A 242 11.85 7.34 -31.60
C LYS A 242 11.11 6.15 -32.23
N MET A 243 9.79 6.13 -32.18
CA MET A 243 8.96 5.07 -32.78
C MET A 243 9.00 5.09 -34.31
N LEU A 244 8.94 6.27 -34.92
CA LEU A 244 9.06 6.47 -36.37
C LEU A 244 10.38 5.93 -36.90
N LEU A 245 11.46 6.14 -36.13
CA LEU A 245 12.80 5.64 -36.44
C LEU A 245 13.02 4.16 -36.09
N SER A 246 12.01 3.47 -35.53
CA SER A 246 12.13 2.08 -35.12
C SER A 246 11.44 1.12 -36.10
N PRO A 247 11.81 -0.18 -36.11
CA PRO A 247 11.08 -1.22 -36.84
C PRO A 247 9.60 -1.32 -36.44
N ARG A 248 9.22 -0.75 -35.29
CA ARG A 248 7.88 -0.76 -34.72
C ARG A 248 6.99 0.40 -35.18
N ARG A 249 7.42 1.22 -36.16
CA ARG A 249 6.65 2.35 -36.71
C ARG A 249 5.22 1.98 -37.14
N ARG A 250 4.96 0.73 -37.52
CA ARG A 250 3.61 0.23 -37.86
C ARG A 250 2.61 0.32 -36.69
N LEU A 251 3.08 0.32 -35.44
CA LEU A 251 2.23 0.56 -34.27
C LEU A 251 1.64 1.98 -34.25
N LEU A 252 2.29 2.95 -34.93
CA LEU A 252 1.77 4.32 -35.05
C LEU A 252 0.46 4.37 -35.86
N LEU A 253 0.17 3.36 -36.69
CA LEU A 253 -1.07 3.27 -37.46
C LEU A 253 -2.30 3.02 -36.58
N SER A 254 -2.11 2.49 -35.37
CA SER A 254 -3.20 2.27 -34.40
C SER A 254 -3.53 3.52 -33.58
N LEU A 255 -2.67 4.54 -33.60
CA LEU A 255 -2.80 5.75 -32.80
C LEU A 255 -4.14 6.48 -32.95
N PRO A 256 -4.76 6.61 -34.14
CA PRO A 256 -6.02 7.36 -34.26
C PRO A 256 -7.17 6.75 -33.44
N VAL A 257 -7.24 5.41 -33.38
CA VAL A 257 -8.24 4.68 -32.60
C VAL A 257 -7.92 4.77 -31.10
N GLU A 258 -6.64 4.70 -30.75
CA GLU A 258 -6.16 4.82 -29.37
C GLU A 258 -6.29 6.26 -28.83
N TRP A 259 -6.27 7.27 -29.70
CA TRP A 259 -6.23 8.68 -29.32
C TRP A 259 -7.48 9.12 -28.56
N LYS A 260 -8.65 8.61 -28.96
CA LYS A 260 -9.92 8.92 -28.27
C LYS A 260 -9.86 8.53 -26.79
N GLU A 261 -9.41 7.31 -26.49
CA GLU A 261 -9.23 6.82 -25.11
C GLU A 261 -8.12 7.60 -24.38
N ARG A 262 -6.99 7.87 -25.05
CA ARG A 262 -5.85 8.63 -24.52
C ARG A 262 -6.17 10.08 -24.14
N THR A 263 -7.15 10.69 -24.79
CA THR A 263 -7.65 12.04 -24.44
C THR A 263 -8.58 12.04 -23.21
N GLY A 264 -8.82 10.86 -22.62
CA GLY A 264 -9.70 10.70 -21.47
C GLY A 264 -11.18 10.80 -21.82
N ARG A 265 -11.56 10.58 -23.08
CA ARG A 265 -12.95 10.53 -23.54
C ARG A 265 -13.32 9.09 -23.91
N PRO A 266 -13.36 8.17 -22.92
CA PRO A 266 -13.79 6.81 -23.20
C PRO A 266 -15.22 6.83 -23.76
N ASP A 267 -15.54 5.87 -24.61
CA ASP A 267 -16.92 5.73 -25.08
C ASP A 267 -17.82 5.33 -23.91
N SER A 268 -18.52 6.30 -23.33
CA SER A 268 -19.40 6.09 -22.18
C SER A 268 -20.59 5.19 -22.51
N GLY A 269 -20.94 5.02 -23.79
CA GLY A 269 -21.93 4.03 -24.24
C GLY A 269 -21.45 2.59 -24.10
N ALA A 270 -20.14 2.35 -24.01
CA ALA A 270 -19.55 1.04 -23.73
C ALA A 270 -19.49 0.72 -22.23
N LEU A 271 -19.79 1.69 -21.36
CA LEU A 271 -19.74 1.57 -19.90
C LEU A 271 -21.00 0.84 -19.42
N ARG A 272 -20.97 -0.49 -19.43
CA ARG A 272 -22.09 -1.36 -19.01
C ARG A 272 -22.20 -1.45 -17.48
N VAL A 273 -22.29 -0.31 -16.81
CA VAL A 273 -22.46 -0.26 -15.34
C VAL A 273 -23.93 -0.39 -15.01
N SER A 274 -24.28 -1.28 -14.09
CA SER A 274 -25.64 -1.37 -13.57
C SER A 274 -26.04 -0.04 -12.91
N PRO A 275 -27.19 0.56 -13.23
CA PRO A 275 -27.63 1.80 -12.63
C PRO A 275 -27.54 1.74 -11.10
N GLY A 276 -26.87 2.72 -10.49
CA GLY A 276 -26.73 2.83 -9.03
C GLY A 276 -25.56 2.07 -8.39
N ARG A 277 -24.76 1.29 -9.14
CA ARG A 277 -23.53 0.70 -8.57
C ARG A 277 -22.36 1.69 -8.61
N PRO A 278 -21.62 1.86 -7.51
CA PRO A 278 -20.43 2.70 -7.47
C PRO A 278 -19.32 2.08 -8.33
N VAL A 279 -18.49 2.92 -8.95
CA VAL A 279 -17.42 2.48 -9.85
C VAL A 279 -16.06 2.53 -9.15
N LEU A 280 -15.36 1.41 -9.14
CA LEU A 280 -13.97 1.29 -8.70
C LEU A 280 -13.06 1.30 -9.92
N TRP A 281 -12.06 2.19 -9.93
CA TRP A 281 -11.08 2.27 -10.99
C TRP A 281 -9.83 1.46 -10.65
N LEU A 282 -9.51 0.45 -11.45
CA LEU A 282 -8.24 -0.27 -11.39
C LEU A 282 -7.31 0.17 -12.53
N HIS A 283 -6.04 0.39 -12.22
CA HIS A 283 -5.02 0.70 -13.24
C HIS A 283 -3.91 -0.36 -13.25
N ALA A 284 -3.66 -0.94 -14.42
CA ALA A 284 -2.61 -1.93 -14.66
C ALA A 284 -1.96 -1.65 -16.01
N ALA A 285 -0.67 -1.32 -16.05
CA ALA A 285 0.00 -0.88 -17.25
C ALA A 285 0.06 -1.93 -18.35
N SER A 286 0.23 -3.21 -17.99
CA SER A 286 0.58 -4.29 -18.92
C SER A 286 -0.27 -5.55 -18.76
N VAL A 287 -0.16 -6.47 -19.73
CA VAL A 287 -0.80 -7.81 -19.67
C VAL A 287 -0.43 -8.57 -18.40
N GLY A 288 0.84 -8.46 -17.96
CA GLY A 288 1.33 -9.18 -16.78
C GLY A 288 0.75 -8.66 -15.46
N GLU A 289 0.43 -7.37 -15.39
CA GLU A 289 -0.24 -6.76 -14.22
C GLU A 289 -1.73 -7.07 -14.23
N VAL A 290 -2.38 -6.98 -15.39
CA VAL A 290 -3.79 -7.39 -15.54
C VAL A 290 -3.96 -8.86 -15.14
N ALA A 291 -3.07 -9.74 -15.63
CA ALA A 291 -3.05 -11.14 -15.22
C ALA A 291 -2.84 -11.29 -13.71
N GLY A 292 -1.88 -10.55 -13.14
CA GLY A 292 -1.60 -10.54 -11.70
C GLY A 292 -2.75 -10.06 -10.81
N ALA A 293 -3.67 -9.26 -11.36
CA ALA A 293 -4.82 -8.71 -10.63
C ALA A 293 -6.11 -9.54 -10.78
N GLN A 294 -6.12 -10.61 -11.60
CA GLN A 294 -7.36 -11.35 -11.90
C GLN A 294 -8.04 -11.91 -10.66
N LEU A 295 -7.28 -12.56 -9.77
CA LEU A 295 -7.85 -13.13 -8.54
C LEU A 295 -8.28 -12.03 -7.54
N LEU A 296 -7.59 -10.89 -7.51
CA LEU A 296 -8.02 -9.73 -6.73
C LEU A 296 -9.39 -9.23 -7.21
N ILE A 297 -9.58 -9.09 -8.52
CA ILE A 297 -10.85 -8.69 -9.14
C ILE A 297 -11.96 -9.69 -8.79
N GLU A 298 -11.71 -10.99 -8.94
CA GLU A 298 -12.65 -12.05 -8.60
C GLU A 298 -13.13 -11.94 -7.14
N ARG A 299 -12.20 -11.75 -6.20
CA ARG A 299 -12.51 -11.64 -4.77
C ARG A 299 -13.23 -10.34 -4.42
N ILE A 300 -12.89 -9.21 -5.04
CA ILE A 300 -13.66 -7.97 -4.90
C ILE A 300 -15.10 -8.22 -5.36
N ARG A 301 -15.30 -8.92 -6.49
CA ARG A 301 -16.62 -9.21 -7.04
C ARG A 301 -17.43 -10.22 -6.24
N ALA A 302 -16.78 -11.09 -5.47
CA ALA A 302 -17.44 -12.01 -4.55
C ALA A 302 -17.97 -11.32 -3.27
N SER A 303 -17.55 -10.08 -2.99
CA SER A 303 -18.01 -9.34 -1.81
C SER A 303 -19.45 -8.84 -1.93
N ARG A 304 -20.15 -8.75 -0.79
CA ARG A 304 -21.54 -8.26 -0.75
C ARG A 304 -21.54 -6.76 -1.06
N GLY A 305 -22.33 -6.33 -2.05
CA GLY A 305 -22.36 -4.92 -2.47
C GLY A 305 -21.18 -4.50 -3.38
N ALA A 306 -20.48 -5.46 -4.00
CA ALA A 306 -19.30 -5.19 -4.81
C ALA A 306 -19.50 -4.04 -5.82
N PRO A 307 -18.50 -3.18 -6.03
CA PRO A 307 -18.56 -2.12 -7.03
C PRO A 307 -18.48 -2.67 -8.45
N SER A 308 -18.88 -1.85 -9.42
CA SER A 308 -18.49 -2.08 -10.81
C SER A 308 -17.02 -1.73 -11.00
N ILE A 309 -16.27 -2.57 -11.69
CA ILE A 309 -14.84 -2.43 -11.89
C ILE A 309 -14.57 -1.99 -13.32
N VAL A 310 -13.92 -0.85 -13.44
CA VAL A 310 -13.37 -0.37 -14.72
C VAL A 310 -11.85 -0.41 -14.67
N MET A 311 -11.23 -0.79 -15.79
CA MET A 311 -9.78 -0.87 -15.89
C MET A 311 -9.21 0.13 -16.88
N THR A 312 -8.03 0.65 -16.58
CA THR A 312 -7.19 1.32 -17.58
C THR A 312 -5.85 0.63 -17.72
N CYS A 313 -5.35 0.58 -18.96
CA CYS A 313 -4.05 -0.01 -19.26
C CYS A 313 -3.17 0.88 -20.12
N ASN A 314 -1.85 0.81 -19.94
CA ASN A 314 -0.92 1.56 -20.79
C ASN A 314 -0.72 0.89 -22.15
N THR A 315 -0.95 -0.42 -22.27
CA THR A 315 -0.80 -1.14 -23.55
C THR A 315 -2.13 -1.63 -24.11
N ALA A 316 -2.25 -1.64 -25.44
CA ALA A 316 -3.43 -2.19 -26.14
C ALA A 316 -3.65 -3.67 -25.84
N SER A 317 -2.56 -4.44 -25.68
CA SER A 317 -2.62 -5.84 -25.26
C SER A 317 -3.11 -6.00 -23.82
N GLY A 318 -2.70 -5.10 -22.91
CA GLY A 318 -3.21 -5.03 -21.54
C GLY A 318 -4.71 -4.76 -21.52
N ARG A 319 -5.17 -3.75 -22.26
CA ARG A 319 -6.60 -3.44 -22.43
C ARG A 319 -7.39 -4.64 -22.97
N ALA A 320 -6.88 -5.28 -24.03
CA ALA A 320 -7.51 -6.45 -24.64
C ALA A 320 -7.59 -7.65 -23.68
N ARG A 321 -6.60 -7.81 -22.78
CA ARG A 321 -6.66 -8.82 -21.71
C ARG A 321 -7.67 -8.42 -20.64
N ALA A 322 -7.71 -7.17 -20.22
CA ALA A 322 -8.62 -6.66 -19.19
C ALA A 322 -10.09 -6.89 -19.57
N LEU A 323 -10.46 -6.64 -20.84
CA LEU A 323 -11.80 -6.92 -21.36
C LEU A 323 -12.21 -8.41 -21.28
N LYS A 324 -11.24 -9.33 -21.16
CA LYS A 324 -11.49 -10.78 -21.04
C LYS A 324 -11.48 -11.26 -19.58
N VAL A 325 -11.23 -10.38 -18.61
CA VAL A 325 -11.24 -10.73 -17.18
C VAL A 325 -12.68 -10.75 -16.69
N PRO A 326 -13.20 -11.88 -16.18
CA PRO A 326 -14.52 -11.92 -15.56
C PRO A 326 -14.62 -10.89 -14.42
N GLY A 327 -15.69 -10.09 -14.41
CA GLY A 327 -15.92 -9.07 -13.39
C GLY A 327 -15.38 -7.67 -13.72
N VAL A 328 -14.79 -7.46 -14.90
CA VAL A 328 -14.45 -6.13 -15.43
C VAL A 328 -15.55 -5.67 -16.38
N GLU A 329 -16.25 -4.58 -16.05
CA GLU A 329 -17.35 -4.04 -16.85
C GLU A 329 -16.87 -3.30 -18.10
N ALA A 330 -15.71 -2.65 -18.02
CA ALA A 330 -15.10 -1.96 -19.15
C ALA A 330 -13.59 -1.78 -18.95
N ALA A 331 -12.85 -1.71 -20.05
CA ALA A 331 -11.44 -1.38 -20.03
C ALA A 331 -11.03 -0.49 -21.20
N TRP A 332 -10.19 0.50 -20.93
CA TRP A 332 -9.64 1.43 -21.94
C TRP A 332 -8.13 1.54 -21.81
N LEU A 333 -7.52 2.16 -22.81
CA LEU A 333 -6.20 2.73 -22.65
C LEU A 333 -6.26 3.85 -21.60
N ALA A 334 -5.24 3.89 -20.74
CA ALA A 334 -5.11 4.94 -19.75
C ALA A 334 -5.03 6.31 -20.44
N PRO A 335 -5.74 7.33 -19.93
CA PRO A 335 -5.56 8.69 -20.42
C PRO A 335 -4.08 9.06 -20.33
N LEU A 336 -3.61 9.93 -21.22
CA LEU A 336 -2.28 10.53 -21.07
C LEU A 336 -2.21 11.17 -19.67
N ASP A 337 -1.07 11.08 -19.00
CA ASP A 337 -0.92 11.62 -17.65
C ASP A 337 -0.76 13.14 -17.67
N SER A 338 -1.87 13.82 -17.98
CA SER A 338 -2.00 15.25 -18.06
C SER A 338 -3.29 15.69 -17.38
N LEU A 339 -3.29 16.88 -16.77
CA LEU A 339 -4.46 17.36 -16.03
C LEU A 339 -5.74 17.37 -16.88
N PRO A 340 -5.76 17.87 -18.14
CA PRO A 340 -6.99 17.90 -18.94
C PRO A 340 -7.54 16.50 -19.27
N THR A 341 -6.67 15.57 -19.68
CA THR A 341 -7.08 14.24 -20.13
C THR A 341 -7.55 13.37 -18.98
N VAL A 342 -6.84 13.39 -17.84
CA VAL A 342 -7.29 12.64 -16.67
C VAL A 342 -8.56 13.25 -16.08
N ARG A 343 -8.72 14.58 -16.15
CA ARG A 343 -9.96 15.25 -15.73
C ARG A 343 -11.16 14.77 -16.55
N ASN A 344 -11.05 14.72 -17.88
CA ASN A 344 -12.10 14.19 -18.76
C ASN A 344 -12.47 12.74 -18.38
N PHE A 345 -11.47 11.90 -18.12
CA PHE A 345 -11.71 10.49 -17.78
C PHE A 345 -12.51 10.37 -16.49
N LEU A 346 -12.12 11.11 -15.46
CA LEU A 346 -12.81 11.10 -14.17
C LEU A 346 -14.21 11.72 -14.23
N GLU A 347 -14.48 12.67 -15.14
CA GLU A 347 -15.84 13.21 -15.35
C GLU A 347 -16.80 12.20 -15.99
N GLY A 348 -16.28 11.40 -16.93
CA GLY A 348 -17.04 10.36 -17.62
C GLY A 348 -17.26 9.10 -16.77
N VAL A 349 -16.27 8.71 -15.96
CA VAL A 349 -16.30 7.46 -15.19
C VAL A 349 -16.81 7.65 -13.75
N ARG A 350 -16.49 8.79 -13.13
CA ARG A 350 -16.86 9.14 -11.74
C ARG A 350 -16.59 8.03 -10.71
N PRO A 351 -15.35 7.52 -10.61
CA PRO A 351 -15.04 6.47 -9.64
C PRO A 351 -14.97 7.02 -8.21
N PHE A 352 -15.26 6.18 -7.21
CA PHE A 352 -15.08 6.52 -5.79
C PHE A 352 -13.66 6.19 -5.27
N GLY A 353 -12.98 5.24 -5.93
CA GLY A 353 -11.65 4.77 -5.55
C GLY A 353 -10.76 4.45 -6.75
N LEU A 354 -9.45 4.48 -6.52
CA LEU A 354 -8.40 4.13 -7.48
C LEU A 354 -7.47 3.07 -6.87
N VAL A 355 -7.35 1.91 -7.50
CA VAL A 355 -6.38 0.87 -7.15
C VAL A 355 -5.34 0.73 -8.25
N LEU A 356 -4.10 1.07 -7.92
CA LEU A 356 -2.93 0.91 -8.78
C LEU A 356 -2.37 -0.51 -8.60
N ILE A 357 -2.14 -1.24 -9.69
CA ILE A 357 -1.47 -2.53 -9.68
C ILE A 357 0.03 -2.34 -9.88
N GLU A 358 0.84 -2.91 -8.98
CA GLU A 358 2.30 -2.77 -8.93
C GLU A 358 2.81 -1.34 -8.63
N THR A 359 3.50 -0.64 -9.52
CA THR A 359 4.05 0.70 -9.21
C THR A 359 3.91 1.63 -10.40
N GLU A 360 2.68 2.10 -10.59
CA GLU A 360 2.27 3.04 -11.65
C GLU A 360 1.94 4.41 -11.03
N LEU A 361 2.98 5.11 -10.56
CA LEU A 361 2.84 6.42 -9.92
C LEU A 361 2.83 7.54 -10.98
N TRP A 362 1.63 7.96 -11.37
CA TRP A 362 1.40 8.98 -12.40
C TRP A 362 0.96 10.31 -11.77
N PRO A 363 1.77 11.39 -11.85
CA PRO A 363 1.50 12.64 -11.14
C PRO A 363 0.12 13.27 -11.39
N ALA A 364 -0.31 13.42 -12.65
CA ALA A 364 -1.59 14.08 -12.94
C ALA A 364 -2.78 13.21 -12.52
N MET A 365 -2.66 11.90 -12.72
CA MET A 365 -3.61 10.90 -12.23
C MET A 365 -3.78 10.94 -10.73
N LEU A 366 -2.68 10.87 -9.98
CA LEU A 366 -2.72 10.90 -8.52
C LEU A 366 -3.25 12.23 -8.01
N GLU A 367 -2.78 13.35 -8.56
CA GLU A 367 -3.22 14.68 -8.11
C GLU A 367 -4.73 14.87 -8.28
N LEU A 368 -5.28 14.53 -9.45
CA LEU A 368 -6.72 14.66 -9.71
C LEU A 368 -7.56 13.62 -8.96
N ALA A 369 -7.03 12.43 -8.71
CA ALA A 369 -7.69 11.45 -7.84
C ALA A 369 -7.84 12.02 -6.42
N PHE A 370 -6.76 12.58 -5.87
CA PHE A 370 -6.80 13.20 -4.55
C PHE A 370 -7.66 14.48 -4.51
N GLU A 371 -7.63 15.31 -5.54
CA GLU A 371 -8.48 16.52 -5.65
C GLU A 371 -9.96 16.17 -5.61
N ARG A 372 -10.35 15.05 -6.25
CA ARG A 372 -11.72 14.52 -6.22
C ARG A 372 -12.06 13.68 -4.98
N GLY A 373 -11.12 13.55 -4.04
CA GLY A 373 -11.33 12.80 -2.80
C GLY A 373 -11.40 11.28 -2.98
N LEU A 374 -10.90 10.73 -4.09
CA LEU A 374 -10.85 9.28 -4.28
C LEU A 374 -9.94 8.64 -3.23
N LYS A 375 -10.35 7.46 -2.76
CA LYS A 375 -9.46 6.59 -1.97
C LYS A 375 -8.48 5.87 -2.88
N VAL A 376 -7.18 6.08 -2.65
CA VAL A 376 -6.12 5.55 -3.50
C VAL A 376 -5.37 4.42 -2.81
N GLY A 377 -5.38 3.25 -3.45
CA GLY A 377 -4.67 2.05 -3.01
C GLY A 377 -3.57 1.64 -3.99
N LEU A 378 -2.48 1.06 -3.49
CA LEU A 378 -1.48 0.34 -4.27
C LEU A 378 -1.57 -1.15 -3.94
N ALA A 379 -1.92 -1.98 -4.90
CA ALA A 379 -1.92 -3.45 -4.80
C ALA A 379 -0.62 -4.03 -5.36
N ASN A 380 -0.07 -5.04 -4.69
CA ASN A 380 1.11 -5.79 -5.16
C ASN A 380 2.33 -4.90 -5.47
N GLY A 381 2.52 -3.84 -4.67
CA GLY A 381 3.55 -2.83 -4.84
C GLY A 381 4.96 -3.40 -4.85
N ARG A 382 5.70 -3.11 -5.92
CA ARG A 382 7.07 -3.57 -6.14
C ARG A 382 7.92 -2.45 -6.68
N LEU A 383 9.03 -2.17 -6.01
CA LEU A 383 9.97 -1.17 -6.48
C LEU A 383 11.34 -1.81 -6.70
N SER A 384 11.71 -1.98 -7.97
CA SER A 384 13.02 -2.53 -8.34
C SER A 384 14.16 -1.65 -7.80
N PRO A 385 15.37 -2.20 -7.54
CA PRO A 385 16.52 -1.39 -7.11
C PRO A 385 16.82 -0.22 -8.05
N ARG A 386 16.65 -0.42 -9.36
CA ARG A 386 16.86 0.62 -10.39
C ARG A 386 15.81 1.73 -10.29
N SER A 387 14.53 1.36 -10.19
CA SER A 387 13.44 2.32 -10.04
C SER A 387 13.56 3.08 -8.71
N PHE A 388 13.94 2.40 -7.64
CA PHE A 388 14.19 3.00 -6.34
C PHE A 388 15.32 4.03 -6.40
N PHE A 389 16.44 3.70 -7.06
CA PHE A 389 17.54 4.65 -7.21
C PHE A 389 17.08 5.93 -7.92
N ALA A 390 16.35 5.79 -9.03
CA ALA A 390 15.79 6.93 -9.76
C ALA A 390 14.83 7.74 -8.88
N TYR A 391 13.88 7.08 -8.21
CA TYR A 391 12.90 7.74 -7.35
C TYR A 391 13.54 8.40 -6.13
N ARG A 392 14.63 7.83 -5.61
CA ARG A 392 15.38 8.40 -4.49
C ARG A 392 16.02 9.74 -4.87
N CYS A 393 16.52 9.88 -6.10
CA CYS A 393 17.02 11.16 -6.61
C CYS A 393 15.92 12.23 -6.67
N PHE A 394 14.66 11.83 -6.91
CA PHE A 394 13.50 12.72 -6.98
C PHE A 394 12.57 12.58 -5.76
N ARG A 395 13.10 12.17 -4.61
CA ARG A 395 12.32 11.91 -3.39
C ARG A 395 11.45 13.11 -2.98
N ALA A 396 11.97 14.32 -3.11
CA ALA A 396 11.22 15.53 -2.79
C ALA A 396 9.97 15.74 -3.66
N LEU A 397 9.99 15.22 -4.89
CA LEU A 397 8.87 15.31 -5.84
C LEU A 397 7.88 14.15 -5.67
N ILE A 398 8.37 12.94 -5.40
CA ILE A 398 7.55 11.72 -5.30
C ILE A 398 6.94 11.53 -3.89
N GLY A 399 7.70 11.87 -2.86
CA GLY A 399 7.29 11.72 -1.46
C GLY A 399 5.93 12.36 -1.12
N PRO A 400 5.62 13.58 -1.60
CA PRO A 400 4.30 14.18 -1.42
C PRO A 400 3.12 13.33 -1.91
N PHE A 401 3.27 12.63 -3.05
CA PHE A 401 2.24 11.71 -3.55
C PHE A 401 2.14 10.47 -2.67
N LEU A 402 3.28 9.85 -2.33
CA LEU A 402 3.30 8.64 -1.49
C LEU A 402 2.72 8.88 -0.09
N ARG A 403 2.88 10.07 0.48
CA ARG A 403 2.25 10.45 1.76
C ARG A 403 0.73 10.54 1.70
N ARG A 404 0.16 10.70 0.51
CA ARG A 404 -1.28 10.91 0.28
C ARG A 404 -2.04 9.63 -0.04
N ILE A 405 -1.39 8.64 -0.64
CA ILE A 405 -1.96 7.31 -0.90
C ILE A 405 -2.48 6.72 0.42
N ASP A 406 -3.70 6.20 0.43
CA ASP A 406 -4.39 5.72 1.63
C ASP A 406 -3.83 4.38 2.12
N ARG A 407 -3.52 3.46 1.19
CA ARG A 407 -3.04 2.11 1.50
C ARG A 407 -2.03 1.61 0.47
N LEU A 408 -0.89 1.12 0.93
CA LEU A 408 0.19 0.58 0.10
C LEU A 408 0.49 -0.87 0.50
N ALA A 409 0.05 -1.83 -0.32
CA ALA A 409 0.31 -3.26 -0.14
C ALA A 409 1.60 -3.64 -0.89
N ALA A 410 2.71 -3.80 -0.18
CA ALA A 410 4.01 -4.17 -0.75
C ALA A 410 4.18 -5.68 -0.88
N GLN A 411 4.94 -6.14 -1.89
CA GLN A 411 5.24 -7.56 -2.08
C GLN A 411 6.18 -8.14 -1.03
N THR A 412 7.22 -7.39 -0.66
CA THR A 412 8.26 -7.83 0.27
C THR A 412 8.61 -6.75 1.27
N GLU A 413 9.29 -7.11 2.36
CA GLU A 413 9.81 -6.11 3.31
C GLU A 413 10.78 -5.12 2.65
N ALA A 414 11.58 -5.59 1.68
CA ALA A 414 12.47 -4.72 0.93
C ALA A 414 11.70 -3.68 0.09
N ASP A 415 10.55 -4.05 -0.48
CA ASP A 415 9.69 -3.11 -1.20
C ASP A 415 9.00 -2.13 -0.25
N ALA A 416 8.53 -2.61 0.90
CA ALA A 416 7.94 -1.75 1.94
C ALA A 416 8.94 -0.70 2.43
N GLU A 417 10.18 -1.10 2.70
CA GLU A 417 11.24 -0.18 3.16
C GLU A 417 11.62 0.84 2.10
N ARG A 418 11.66 0.43 0.83
CA ARG A 418 11.84 1.36 -0.29
C ARG A 418 10.70 2.38 -0.37
N LEU A 419 9.44 1.97 -0.22
CA LEU A 419 8.31 2.90 -0.21
C LEU A 419 8.39 3.89 0.97
N ARG A 420 8.68 3.39 2.18
CA ARG A 420 8.85 4.22 3.38
C ARG A 420 9.98 5.24 3.22
N SER A 421 11.13 4.80 2.72
CA SER A 421 12.29 5.69 2.50
C SER A 421 12.04 6.76 1.42
N LEU A 422 11.18 6.49 0.43
CA LEU A 422 10.71 7.49 -0.53
C LEU A 422 9.70 8.49 0.05
N GLY A 423 9.15 8.21 1.23
CA GLY A 423 8.27 9.12 1.97
C GLY A 423 6.86 8.59 2.19
N ALA A 424 6.55 7.34 1.82
CA ALA A 424 5.28 6.72 2.22
C ALA A 424 5.15 6.68 3.74
N ARG A 425 3.93 6.90 4.23
CA ARG A 425 3.65 6.87 5.68
C ARG A 425 3.72 5.44 6.21
N PRO A 426 4.52 5.14 7.25
CA PRO A 426 4.71 3.78 7.76
C PRO A 426 3.39 3.06 8.07
N GLU A 427 2.43 3.76 8.68
CA GLU A 427 1.12 3.23 9.06
C GLU A 427 0.20 2.88 7.87
N ARG A 428 0.56 3.31 6.65
CA ARG A 428 -0.18 3.02 5.42
C ARG A 428 0.47 1.91 4.59
N VAL A 429 1.68 1.47 4.94
CA VAL A 429 2.45 0.46 4.20
C VAL A 429 2.38 -0.89 4.92
N ARG A 430 1.87 -1.93 4.24
CA ARG A 430 1.82 -3.32 4.76
C ARG A 430 2.44 -4.28 3.77
N VAL A 431 3.27 -5.21 4.25
CA VAL A 431 3.74 -6.33 3.44
C VAL A 431 2.60 -7.34 3.29
N CYS A 432 2.14 -7.51 2.06
CA CYS A 432 1.03 -8.42 1.74
C CYS A 432 1.51 -9.66 0.99
N GLY A 433 2.73 -9.69 0.46
CA GLY A 433 3.20 -10.79 -0.40
C GLY A 433 2.86 -10.55 -1.87
N ASN A 434 3.34 -11.43 -2.74
CA ASN A 434 3.12 -11.30 -4.18
C ASN A 434 1.84 -12.04 -4.59
N MET A 435 0.83 -11.28 -5.02
CA MET A 435 -0.48 -11.81 -5.45
C MET A 435 -0.37 -12.82 -6.61
N LYS A 436 0.70 -12.73 -7.41
CA LYS A 436 0.92 -13.65 -8.55
C LYS A 436 1.16 -15.08 -8.12
N PHE A 437 1.55 -15.33 -6.86
CA PHE A 437 1.74 -16.69 -6.34
C PHE A 437 0.41 -17.40 -6.05
N ASP A 438 -0.65 -16.64 -5.78
CA ASP A 438 -2.00 -17.18 -5.60
C ASP A 438 -2.62 -17.65 -6.94
N LEU A 439 -2.12 -17.14 -8.06
CA LEU A 439 -2.54 -17.55 -9.41
C LEU A 439 -1.90 -18.85 -9.88
N ILE A 440 -0.83 -19.30 -9.23
CA ILE A 440 -0.17 -20.55 -9.60
C ILE A 440 -1.17 -21.68 -9.30
N GLN A 441 -1.76 -22.23 -10.35
CA GLN A 441 -2.82 -23.23 -10.24
C GLN A 441 -2.26 -24.60 -9.87
N PRO A 442 -3.10 -25.48 -9.29
CA PRO A 442 -2.80 -26.90 -9.25
C PRO A 442 -2.68 -27.48 -10.67
N PRO A 443 -2.12 -28.69 -10.81
CA PRO A 443 -1.84 -29.30 -12.11
C PRO A 443 -3.07 -29.36 -13.03
N SER A 444 -2.94 -28.87 -14.26
CA SER A 444 -3.96 -28.94 -15.32
C SER A 444 -3.37 -29.54 -16.60
N GLY A 445 -4.21 -30.10 -17.48
CA GLY A 445 -3.75 -30.70 -18.75
C GLY A 445 -2.98 -32.02 -18.58
N LEU A 446 -3.17 -32.71 -17.45
CA LEU A 446 -2.45 -33.94 -17.12
C LEU A 446 -2.71 -35.08 -18.11
N GLU A 447 -3.93 -35.21 -18.63
CA GLU A 447 -4.30 -36.27 -19.57
C GLU A 447 -3.61 -36.12 -20.93
N GLU A 448 -3.43 -34.91 -21.43
CA GLU A 448 -2.71 -34.65 -22.69
C GLU A 448 -1.23 -35.02 -22.55
N ALA A 449 -0.59 -34.62 -21.44
CA ALA A 449 0.79 -35.02 -21.14
C ALA A 449 0.90 -36.54 -20.95
N ARG A 450 -0.08 -37.18 -20.30
CA ARG A 450 -0.12 -38.64 -20.12
C ARG A 450 -0.25 -39.38 -21.45
N ALA A 451 -1.11 -38.90 -22.34
CA ALA A 451 -1.26 -39.47 -23.68
C ALA A 451 0.04 -39.34 -24.49
N ALA A 452 0.73 -38.20 -24.37
CA ALA A 452 2.05 -37.99 -24.98
C ALA A 452 3.10 -38.96 -24.43
N MET A 453 3.15 -39.16 -23.10
CA MET A 453 4.05 -40.13 -22.46
C MET A 453 3.84 -41.56 -22.97
N ARG A 454 2.58 -42.00 -23.12
CA ARG A 454 2.25 -43.31 -23.72
C ARG A 454 2.74 -43.43 -25.16
N ARG A 455 2.46 -42.43 -26.00
CA ARG A 455 2.88 -42.44 -27.42
C ARG A 455 4.40 -42.47 -27.59
N LEU A 456 5.13 -41.83 -26.69
CA LEU A 456 6.59 -41.81 -26.69
C LEU A 456 7.20 -43.07 -26.03
N GLY A 457 6.40 -43.89 -25.35
CA GLY A 457 6.89 -45.02 -24.56
C GLY A 457 7.71 -44.60 -23.33
N TRP A 458 7.36 -43.47 -22.71
CA TRP A 458 8.12 -42.85 -21.62
C TRP A 458 7.52 -43.09 -20.23
N GLU A 459 6.48 -43.92 -20.09
CA GLU A 459 5.74 -44.09 -18.82
C GLU A 459 6.63 -44.51 -17.64
N ASP A 460 7.64 -45.35 -17.89
CA ASP A 460 8.61 -45.80 -16.88
C ASP A 460 9.94 -45.02 -16.92
N SER A 461 10.04 -43.99 -17.75
CA SER A 461 11.27 -43.21 -17.94
C SER A 461 11.40 -42.09 -16.90
N ARG A 462 12.64 -41.81 -16.48
CA ARG A 462 12.94 -40.56 -15.78
C ARG A 462 12.84 -39.38 -16.75
N VAL A 463 12.20 -38.29 -16.34
CA VAL A 463 12.00 -37.10 -17.20
C VAL A 463 12.61 -35.87 -16.55
N VAL A 464 13.50 -35.20 -17.28
CA VAL A 464 13.91 -33.82 -16.95
C VAL A 464 13.01 -32.86 -17.72
N VAL A 465 12.39 -31.91 -17.04
CA VAL A 465 11.61 -30.85 -17.68
C VAL A 465 12.39 -29.53 -17.58
N ALA A 466 12.88 -29.05 -18.72
CA ALA A 466 13.57 -27.76 -18.85
C ALA A 466 12.59 -26.73 -19.41
N GLY A 467 12.01 -25.94 -18.51
CA GLY A 467 10.95 -24.98 -18.81
C GLY A 467 11.43 -23.56 -19.02
N SER A 468 10.83 -22.86 -19.99
CA SER A 468 11.08 -21.45 -20.28
C SER A 468 12.55 -21.12 -20.60
N THR A 469 13.21 -21.94 -21.42
CA THR A 469 14.63 -21.77 -21.78
C THR A 469 14.88 -20.60 -22.72
N HIS A 470 16.10 -20.05 -22.66
CA HIS A 470 16.59 -18.93 -23.47
C HIS A 470 17.82 -19.29 -24.29
N PRO A 471 18.18 -18.48 -25.31
CA PRO A 471 19.41 -18.69 -26.05
C PRO A 471 20.62 -18.72 -25.10
N GLY A 472 21.52 -19.67 -25.33
CA GLY A 472 22.69 -19.89 -24.48
C GLY A 472 22.46 -20.89 -23.32
N GLU A 473 21.21 -21.15 -22.93
CA GLU A 473 20.91 -22.14 -21.88
C GLU A 473 20.71 -23.54 -22.45
N GLU A 474 20.08 -23.65 -23.63
CA GLU A 474 19.72 -24.93 -24.27
C GLU A 474 20.97 -25.81 -24.50
N GLY A 475 22.10 -25.22 -24.90
CA GLY A 475 23.36 -25.95 -25.07
C GLY A 475 23.93 -26.50 -23.76
N MET A 476 23.88 -25.71 -22.68
CA MET A 476 24.32 -26.14 -21.35
C MET A 476 23.42 -27.25 -20.79
N LEU A 477 22.11 -27.13 -21.00
CA LEU A 477 21.12 -28.14 -20.64
C LEU A 477 21.36 -29.46 -21.37
N LEU A 478 21.65 -29.40 -22.68
CA LEU A 478 21.94 -30.60 -23.46
C LEU A 478 23.24 -31.28 -23.02
N ALA A 479 24.27 -30.52 -22.64
CA ALA A 479 25.49 -31.08 -22.07
C ALA A 479 25.20 -31.82 -20.75
N ALA A 480 24.50 -31.16 -19.82
CA ALA A 480 24.10 -31.75 -18.54
C ALA A 480 23.19 -32.99 -18.71
N PHE A 481 22.24 -32.94 -19.64
CA PHE A 481 21.36 -34.06 -19.96
C PHE A 481 22.13 -35.26 -20.48
N ARG A 482 23.07 -35.06 -21.44
CA ARG A 482 23.89 -36.16 -21.96
C ARG A 482 24.73 -36.81 -20.88
N GLU A 483 25.32 -36.01 -19.99
CA GLU A 483 26.11 -36.50 -18.88
C GLU A 483 25.25 -37.34 -17.92
N ALA A 484 24.11 -36.81 -17.47
CA ALA A 484 23.18 -37.54 -16.60
C ALA A 484 22.65 -38.83 -17.25
N ARG A 485 22.45 -38.82 -18.56
CA ARG A 485 21.96 -39.98 -19.32
C ARG A 485 23.00 -41.10 -19.47
N ARG A 486 24.31 -40.82 -19.33
CA ARG A 486 25.32 -41.89 -19.24
C ARG A 486 25.10 -42.76 -18.00
N ALA A 487 24.66 -42.16 -16.90
CA ALA A 487 24.31 -42.87 -15.67
C ALA A 487 22.87 -43.42 -15.68
N HIS A 488 21.96 -42.80 -16.43
CA HIS A 488 20.54 -43.16 -16.52
C HIS A 488 20.09 -43.24 -17.99
N PRO A 489 20.30 -44.36 -18.69
CA PRO A 489 19.96 -44.49 -20.13
C PRO A 489 18.46 -44.30 -20.44
N ASP A 490 17.59 -44.54 -19.45
CA ASP A 490 16.14 -44.31 -19.49
C ASP A 490 15.76 -42.81 -19.38
N LEU A 491 16.72 -41.91 -19.12
CA LEU A 491 16.45 -40.48 -18.99
C LEU A 491 15.93 -39.88 -20.30
N ARG A 492 14.90 -39.05 -20.19
CA ARG A 492 14.27 -38.28 -21.27
C ARG A 492 14.23 -36.80 -20.94
N LEU A 493 14.20 -35.97 -21.97
CA LEU A 493 14.17 -34.51 -21.85
C LEU A 493 12.87 -33.96 -22.41
N VAL A 494 12.21 -33.09 -21.66
CA VAL A 494 11.17 -32.20 -22.18
C VAL A 494 11.77 -30.79 -22.17
N LEU A 495 11.89 -30.19 -23.35
CA LEU A 495 12.51 -28.89 -23.54
C LEU A 495 11.46 -27.89 -24.02
N ALA A 496 11.22 -26.82 -23.25
CA ALA A 496 10.23 -25.81 -23.59
C ALA A 496 10.87 -24.41 -23.66
N PRO A 497 11.19 -23.92 -24.87
CA PRO A 497 11.67 -22.54 -25.07
C PRO A 497 10.67 -21.52 -24.55
N ARG A 498 11.16 -20.39 -24.02
CA ARG A 498 10.28 -19.29 -23.56
C ARG A 498 9.45 -18.68 -24.69
N HIS A 499 10.02 -18.63 -25.89
CA HIS A 499 9.44 -18.07 -27.10
C HIS A 499 9.25 -19.18 -28.12
N VAL A 500 8.01 -19.57 -28.37
CA VAL A 500 7.66 -20.69 -29.27
C VAL A 500 8.15 -20.43 -30.70
N GLU A 501 8.26 -19.17 -31.10
CA GLU A 501 8.79 -18.76 -32.41
C GLU A 501 10.26 -19.19 -32.62
N ARG A 502 10.99 -19.52 -31.54
CA ARG A 502 12.37 -20.03 -31.57
C ARG A 502 12.47 -21.56 -31.56
N SER A 503 11.36 -22.27 -31.68
CA SER A 503 11.38 -23.74 -31.66
C SER A 503 12.20 -24.31 -32.83
N SER A 504 12.22 -23.64 -33.98
CA SER A 504 13.07 -24.01 -35.13
C SER A 504 14.57 -23.94 -34.82
N ASP A 505 15.04 -22.87 -34.17
CA ASP A 505 16.44 -22.73 -33.74
C ASP A 505 16.84 -23.82 -32.74
N THR A 506 15.92 -24.12 -31.82
CA THR A 506 16.11 -25.14 -30.79
C THR A 506 16.14 -26.54 -31.39
N ALA A 507 15.26 -26.82 -32.35
CA ALA A 507 15.25 -28.05 -33.15
C ALA A 507 16.58 -28.23 -33.91
N ALA A 508 17.07 -27.18 -34.58
CA ALA A 508 18.36 -27.23 -35.26
C ALA A 508 19.53 -27.50 -34.31
N LEU A 509 19.48 -26.96 -33.08
CA LEU A 509 20.47 -27.27 -32.04
C LEU A 509 20.41 -28.74 -31.60
N LEU A 510 19.20 -29.31 -31.43
CA LEU A 510 19.00 -30.72 -31.09
C LEU A 510 19.54 -31.64 -32.19
N THR A 511 19.27 -31.33 -33.46
CA THR A 511 19.81 -32.07 -34.62
C THR A 511 21.33 -32.04 -34.66
N ARG A 512 21.96 -30.86 -34.55
CA ARG A 512 23.44 -30.75 -34.50
C ARG A 512 24.05 -31.46 -33.29
N SER A 513 23.24 -31.58 -32.23
CA SER A 513 23.58 -32.28 -31.01
C SER A 513 23.39 -33.80 -31.12
N GLY A 514 22.89 -34.32 -32.25
CA GLY A 514 22.61 -35.74 -32.40
C GLY A 514 21.57 -36.27 -31.41
N VAL A 515 20.71 -35.40 -30.87
CA VAL A 515 19.63 -35.78 -29.95
C VAL A 515 18.38 -36.01 -30.78
N ARG A 516 17.81 -37.22 -30.72
CA ARG A 516 16.55 -37.51 -31.42
C ARG A 516 15.39 -36.86 -30.68
N PHE A 517 14.63 -35.99 -31.35
CA PHE A 517 13.57 -35.21 -30.70
C PHE A 517 12.27 -35.14 -31.50
N ALA A 518 11.13 -35.19 -30.79
CA ALA A 518 9.80 -34.97 -31.37
C ALA A 518 9.34 -33.53 -31.09
N LEU A 519 8.52 -32.97 -31.98
CA LEU A 519 7.80 -31.72 -31.74
C LEU A 519 6.45 -32.02 -31.09
N TRP A 520 6.07 -31.23 -30.08
CA TRP A 520 4.77 -31.37 -29.42
C TRP A 520 3.61 -31.23 -30.41
N SER A 521 3.67 -30.23 -31.31
CA SER A 521 2.62 -29.97 -32.30
C SER A 521 2.41 -31.11 -33.30
N GLU A 522 3.43 -31.94 -33.54
CA GLU A 522 3.42 -33.04 -34.52
C GLU A 522 3.17 -34.42 -33.87
N LEU A 523 3.26 -34.51 -32.55
CA LEU A 523 3.23 -35.76 -31.80
C LEU A 523 1.97 -36.61 -32.04
N ALA A 524 0.83 -35.95 -32.29
CA ALA A 524 -0.44 -36.62 -32.57
C ALA A 524 -0.44 -37.40 -33.90
N ARG A 525 0.40 -37.01 -34.86
CA ARG A 525 0.46 -37.57 -36.22
C ARG A 525 1.74 -38.37 -36.49
N ALA A 526 2.75 -38.23 -35.64
CA ALA A 526 4.01 -38.93 -35.80
C ALA A 526 3.85 -40.45 -35.60
N GLU A 527 4.51 -41.21 -36.48
CA GLU A 527 4.69 -42.66 -36.41
C GLU A 527 6.16 -42.99 -36.11
N GLY A 528 6.44 -44.20 -35.63
CA GLY A 528 7.83 -44.62 -35.36
C GLY A 528 8.52 -43.79 -34.27
N LEU A 529 7.82 -43.50 -33.18
CA LEU A 529 8.29 -42.69 -32.05
C LEU A 529 9.32 -43.41 -31.14
N GLU A 530 9.90 -44.51 -31.61
CA GLU A 530 10.85 -45.29 -30.83
C GLU A 530 12.22 -44.61 -30.74
N GLY A 531 12.72 -44.52 -29.52
CA GLY A 531 14.08 -44.06 -29.24
C GLY A 531 14.28 -42.54 -29.33
N TYR A 532 13.19 -41.76 -29.45
CA TYR A 532 13.22 -40.33 -29.16
C TYR A 532 13.65 -40.08 -27.72
N GLU A 533 14.49 -39.08 -27.54
CA GLU A 533 15.20 -38.77 -26.30
C GLU A 533 14.73 -37.43 -25.72
N CYS A 534 14.21 -36.57 -26.59
CA CYS A 534 13.74 -35.24 -26.27
C CYS A 534 12.36 -34.97 -26.87
N LEU A 535 11.53 -34.22 -26.14
CA LEU A 535 10.29 -33.65 -26.63
C LEU A 535 10.41 -32.14 -26.56
N LEU A 536 10.38 -31.49 -27.72
CA LEU A 536 10.43 -30.05 -27.84
C LEU A 536 9.01 -29.48 -27.82
N ILE A 537 8.70 -28.67 -26.81
CA ILE A 537 7.41 -28.02 -26.64
C ILE A 537 7.37 -26.74 -27.48
N ASP A 538 6.79 -26.84 -28.67
CA ASP A 538 6.61 -25.77 -29.65
C ASP A 538 5.19 -25.17 -29.63
N ALA A 539 4.54 -25.20 -28.46
CA ALA A 539 3.21 -24.65 -28.25
C ALA A 539 3.08 -23.92 -26.91
N MET A 540 2.24 -22.89 -26.89
CA MET A 540 1.97 -22.10 -25.68
C MET A 540 1.01 -22.83 -24.73
N GLY A 541 1.23 -22.68 -23.43
CA GLY A 541 0.31 -23.19 -22.39
C GLY A 541 0.47 -24.66 -22.02
N VAL A 542 1.41 -25.37 -22.66
CA VAL A 542 1.61 -26.82 -22.47
C VAL A 542 2.57 -27.15 -21.32
N LEU A 543 3.61 -26.34 -21.11
CA LEU A 543 4.66 -26.59 -20.12
C LEU A 543 4.15 -26.95 -18.69
N PRO A 544 3.12 -26.28 -18.12
CA PRO A 544 2.66 -26.60 -16.77
C PRO A 544 2.27 -28.07 -16.57
N SER A 545 1.63 -28.72 -17.56
CA SER A 545 1.22 -30.12 -17.42
C SER A 545 2.41 -31.07 -17.31
N TRP A 546 3.54 -30.72 -17.94
CA TRP A 546 4.75 -31.53 -17.96
C TRP A 546 5.50 -31.52 -16.64
N TYR A 547 5.42 -30.46 -15.83
CA TYR A 547 6.06 -30.44 -14.52
C TYR A 547 5.58 -31.57 -13.60
N ALA A 548 4.32 -32.03 -13.74
CA ALA A 548 3.81 -33.16 -12.96
C ALA A 548 4.63 -34.45 -13.16
N TRP A 549 5.11 -34.65 -14.38
CA TRP A 549 5.83 -35.84 -14.82
C TRP A 549 7.35 -35.74 -14.63
N ALA A 550 7.85 -34.58 -14.25
CA ALA A 550 9.27 -34.37 -14.06
C ALA A 550 9.81 -35.18 -12.87
N SER A 551 10.93 -35.85 -13.06
CA SER A 551 11.82 -36.29 -11.99
C SER A 551 12.65 -35.11 -11.45
N VAL A 552 13.02 -34.20 -12.34
CA VAL A 552 13.77 -32.96 -12.04
C VAL A 552 13.30 -31.84 -12.96
N CYS A 553 13.13 -30.63 -12.42
CA CYS A 553 12.78 -29.45 -13.20
C CYS A 553 13.95 -28.46 -13.27
N PHE A 554 14.25 -27.97 -14.46
CA PHE A 554 15.06 -26.77 -14.65
C PHE A 554 14.17 -25.61 -15.11
N VAL A 555 14.34 -24.44 -14.50
CA VAL A 555 13.61 -23.22 -14.89
C VAL A 555 14.58 -22.21 -15.50
N GLY A 556 14.39 -21.94 -16.80
CA GLY A 556 15.26 -21.11 -17.61
C GLY A 556 15.14 -19.61 -17.38
N GLY A 557 15.84 -18.85 -18.22
CA GLY A 557 16.13 -17.44 -18.04
C GLY A 557 17.06 -17.15 -16.85
N THR A 558 17.70 -18.18 -16.30
CA THR A 558 18.46 -18.13 -15.04
C THR A 558 19.94 -18.46 -15.21
N LEU A 559 20.33 -19.24 -16.22
CA LEU A 559 21.71 -19.43 -16.64
C LEU A 559 22.14 -18.37 -17.65
N ALA A 560 21.21 -17.90 -18.48
CA ALA A 560 21.40 -16.67 -19.26
C ALA A 560 21.04 -15.44 -18.41
N PRO A 561 21.62 -14.26 -18.67
CA PRO A 561 21.38 -13.03 -17.90
C PRO A 561 20.01 -12.37 -18.23
N VAL A 562 18.94 -13.17 -18.21
CA VAL A 562 17.55 -12.76 -18.52
C VAL A 562 16.82 -12.33 -17.26
N GLY A 563 17.12 -12.96 -16.11
CA GLY A 563 16.61 -12.57 -14.78
C GLY A 563 15.65 -13.54 -14.13
N GLY A 564 15.35 -14.65 -14.80
CA GLY A 564 14.61 -15.80 -14.30
C GLY A 564 13.11 -15.76 -14.57
N HIS A 565 12.55 -16.92 -14.92
CA HIS A 565 11.11 -17.15 -15.01
C HIS A 565 10.56 -17.70 -13.69
N ASN A 566 9.31 -18.18 -13.70
CA ASN A 566 8.56 -18.53 -12.51
C ASN A 566 9.07 -19.82 -11.83
N LEU A 567 10.01 -19.66 -10.89
CA LEU A 567 10.62 -20.75 -10.14
C LEU A 567 9.64 -21.58 -9.29
N LEU A 568 8.42 -21.08 -9.07
CA LEU A 568 7.41 -21.71 -8.22
C LEU A 568 6.39 -22.55 -9.00
N GLU A 569 6.41 -22.54 -10.34
CA GLU A 569 5.55 -23.42 -11.14
C GLU A 569 5.85 -24.90 -10.86
N PRO A 570 7.11 -25.38 -10.87
CA PRO A 570 7.42 -26.76 -10.48
C PRO A 570 6.95 -27.11 -9.06
N ALA A 571 7.04 -26.14 -8.14
CA ALA A 571 6.65 -26.33 -6.75
C ALA A 571 5.16 -26.68 -6.60
N ALA A 572 4.28 -26.16 -7.48
CA ALA A 572 2.86 -26.51 -7.48
C ALA A 572 2.58 -27.98 -7.80
N HIS A 573 3.55 -28.65 -8.45
CA HIS A 573 3.53 -30.07 -8.76
C HIS A 573 4.35 -30.91 -7.77
N GLY A 574 4.77 -30.32 -6.65
CA GLY A 574 5.63 -30.99 -5.69
C GLY A 574 7.00 -31.36 -6.27
N LYS A 575 7.54 -30.51 -7.16
CA LYS A 575 8.86 -30.71 -7.77
C LYS A 575 9.83 -29.62 -7.34
N ALA A 576 11.08 -30.02 -7.11
CA ALA A 576 12.17 -29.09 -6.84
C ALA A 576 12.56 -28.33 -8.11
N SER A 577 13.02 -27.09 -7.93
CA SER A 577 13.44 -26.22 -9.03
C SER A 577 14.96 -26.08 -9.06
N VAL A 578 15.59 -26.53 -10.15
CA VAL A 578 17.00 -26.22 -10.46
C VAL A 578 17.05 -24.97 -11.33
N PHE A 579 17.93 -24.02 -11.02
CA PHE A 579 18.03 -22.76 -11.74
C PHE A 579 19.42 -22.12 -11.64
N GLY A 580 19.76 -21.26 -12.60
CA GLY A 580 21.01 -20.54 -12.66
C GLY A 580 21.13 -19.32 -11.71
N PRO A 581 22.25 -18.56 -11.76
CA PRO A 581 22.49 -17.46 -10.83
C PRO A 581 21.71 -16.17 -11.15
N HIS A 582 21.17 -16.03 -12.35
CA HIS A 582 20.52 -14.80 -12.81
C HIS A 582 19.03 -14.77 -12.45
N THR A 583 18.71 -14.49 -11.18
CA THR A 583 17.34 -14.50 -10.64
C THR A 583 16.80 -13.12 -10.28
N PHE A 584 17.30 -12.02 -10.84
CA PHE A 584 16.91 -10.67 -10.39
C PHE A 584 15.41 -10.32 -10.55
N HIS A 585 14.65 -11.03 -11.40
CA HIS A 585 13.20 -10.91 -11.48
C HIS A 585 12.46 -11.76 -10.44
N THR A 586 13.04 -12.87 -9.99
CA THR A 586 12.44 -13.88 -9.09
C THR A 586 13.26 -14.14 -7.82
N GLU A 587 14.11 -13.19 -7.43
CA GLU A 587 15.10 -13.38 -6.36
C GLU A 587 14.46 -13.75 -5.01
N ALA A 588 13.27 -13.20 -4.72
CA ALA A 588 12.55 -13.51 -3.51
C ALA A 588 12.14 -15.00 -3.45
N SER A 589 11.60 -15.56 -4.54
CA SER A 589 11.25 -16.98 -4.60
C SER A 589 12.48 -17.86 -4.70
N ALA A 590 13.52 -17.44 -5.41
CA ALA A 590 14.80 -18.15 -5.48
C ALA A 590 15.40 -18.34 -4.07
N ARG A 591 15.47 -17.28 -3.28
CA ARG A 591 15.97 -17.34 -1.89
C ARG A 591 15.11 -18.21 -1.00
N ALA A 592 13.79 -18.12 -1.14
CA ALA A 592 12.87 -18.94 -0.35
C ALA A 592 13.06 -20.44 -0.65
N LEU A 593 13.15 -20.81 -1.93
CA LEU A 593 13.36 -22.19 -2.37
C LEU A 593 14.73 -22.74 -1.95
N VAL A 594 15.82 -21.98 -2.09
CA VAL A 594 17.14 -22.44 -1.63
C VAL A 594 17.15 -22.63 -0.12
N ARG A 595 16.58 -21.67 0.64
CA ARG A 595 16.54 -21.74 2.10
C ARG A 595 15.76 -22.94 2.61
N SER A 596 14.66 -23.29 1.93
CA SER A 596 13.86 -24.45 2.28
C SER A 596 14.40 -25.76 1.72
N GLY A 597 15.46 -25.76 0.91
CA GLY A 597 15.91 -26.98 0.21
C GLY A 597 15.02 -27.41 -0.96
N GLY A 598 13.97 -26.63 -1.28
CA GLY A 598 13.10 -26.86 -2.43
C GLY A 598 13.65 -26.39 -3.78
N GLY A 599 14.82 -25.74 -3.80
CA GLY A 599 15.47 -25.34 -5.04
C GLY A 599 16.99 -25.36 -4.96
N ILE A 600 17.62 -25.58 -6.10
CA ILE A 600 19.07 -25.73 -6.25
C ILE A 600 19.57 -24.67 -7.24
N ARG A 601 20.45 -23.79 -6.76
CA ARG A 601 21.11 -22.79 -7.60
C ARG A 601 22.42 -23.37 -8.16
N VAL A 602 22.57 -23.34 -9.48
CA VAL A 602 23.75 -23.83 -10.21
C VAL A 602 24.39 -22.70 -11.01
N ARG A 603 25.69 -22.81 -11.34
CA ARG A 603 26.44 -21.75 -12.06
C ARG A 603 26.63 -22.03 -13.55
N GLY A 604 26.42 -23.26 -14.01
CA GLY A 604 26.67 -23.64 -15.41
C GLY A 604 26.35 -25.11 -15.67
N ALA A 605 26.81 -25.62 -16.83
CA ALA A 605 26.49 -26.96 -17.30
C ALA A 605 26.98 -28.09 -16.36
N GLU A 606 28.18 -27.98 -15.80
CA GLU A 606 28.76 -28.99 -14.91
C GLU A 606 27.94 -29.13 -13.61
N GLU A 607 27.71 -28.02 -12.90
CA GLU A 607 26.88 -28.04 -11.69
C GLU A 607 25.43 -28.45 -11.96
N LEU A 608 24.91 -28.11 -13.15
CA LEU A 608 23.59 -28.56 -13.58
C LEU A 608 23.55 -30.08 -13.79
N GLY A 609 24.56 -30.65 -14.44
CA GLY A 609 24.72 -32.10 -14.62
C GLY A 609 24.80 -32.82 -13.27
N GLU A 610 25.61 -32.30 -12.35
CA GLU A 610 25.73 -32.85 -11.00
C GLU A 610 24.42 -32.75 -10.20
N ALA A 611 23.69 -31.64 -10.31
CA ALA A 611 22.39 -31.49 -9.68
C ALA A 611 21.37 -32.50 -10.23
N PHE A 612 21.34 -32.72 -11.56
CA PHE A 612 20.51 -33.75 -12.17
C PHE A 612 20.90 -35.14 -11.67
N ARG A 613 22.19 -35.47 -11.70
CA ARG A 613 22.69 -36.78 -11.25
C ARG A 613 22.29 -37.06 -9.79
N LYS A 614 22.47 -36.11 -8.88
CA LYS A 614 22.07 -36.27 -7.46
C LYS A 614 20.56 -36.50 -7.31
N LEU A 615 19.74 -35.67 -7.94
CA LEU A 615 18.28 -35.77 -7.80
C LEU A 615 17.70 -37.02 -8.49
N LEU A 616 18.31 -37.50 -9.57
CA LEU A 616 17.89 -38.71 -10.28
C LEU A 616 18.32 -40.00 -9.56
N ALA A 617 19.45 -39.96 -8.85
CA ALA A 617 19.98 -41.10 -8.08
C ALA A 617 19.27 -41.31 -6.73
N ASP A 618 18.70 -40.26 -6.13
CA ASP A 618 17.91 -40.33 -4.89
C ASP A 618 16.45 -39.85 -5.11
N PRO A 619 15.55 -40.73 -5.61
CA PRO A 619 14.15 -40.37 -5.81
C PRO A 619 13.42 -39.93 -4.55
N ASP A 620 13.78 -40.49 -3.39
CA ASP A 620 13.21 -40.08 -2.10
C ASP A 620 13.67 -38.67 -1.71
N GLY A 621 14.95 -38.36 -1.91
CA GLY A 621 15.51 -37.02 -1.77
C GLY A 621 14.84 -36.01 -2.69
N SER A 622 14.64 -36.36 -3.96
CA SER A 622 13.94 -35.52 -4.93
C SER A 622 12.49 -35.26 -4.49
N ARG A 623 11.76 -36.29 -4.01
CA ARG A 623 10.42 -36.13 -3.44
C ARG A 623 10.41 -35.21 -2.22
N ARG A 624 11.36 -35.36 -1.29
CA ARG A 624 11.49 -34.47 -0.12
C ARG A 624 11.74 -33.02 -0.54
N ALA A 625 12.69 -32.77 -1.45
CA ALA A 625 12.95 -31.43 -1.98
C ALA A 625 11.72 -30.84 -2.68
N GLY A 626 10.99 -31.66 -3.45
CA GLY A 626 9.73 -31.27 -4.07
C GLY A 626 8.63 -30.90 -3.07
N GLN A 627 8.51 -31.65 -1.97
CA GLN A 627 7.59 -31.32 -0.89
C GLN A 627 7.97 -30.00 -0.21
N MET A 628 9.26 -29.76 0.06
CA MET A 628 9.75 -28.49 0.60
C MET A 628 9.48 -27.32 -0.35
N ALA A 629 9.58 -27.53 -1.66
CA ALA A 629 9.21 -26.53 -2.66
C ALA A 629 7.71 -26.20 -2.60
N LEU A 630 6.85 -27.22 -2.53
CA LEU A 630 5.40 -27.05 -2.41
C LEU A 630 5.02 -26.31 -1.13
N ASP A 631 5.64 -26.66 0.00
CA ASP A 631 5.39 -25.98 1.28
C ASP A 631 5.91 -24.53 1.26
N THR A 632 7.00 -24.27 0.54
CA THR A 632 7.46 -22.91 0.26
C THR A 632 6.41 -22.13 -0.53
N LEU A 633 5.86 -22.68 -1.62
CA LEU A 633 4.79 -22.03 -2.38
C LEU A 633 3.57 -21.75 -1.49
N ARG A 634 3.13 -22.73 -0.68
CA ARG A 634 2.02 -22.56 0.26
C ARG A 634 2.28 -21.43 1.25
N SER A 635 3.50 -21.31 1.78
CA SER A 635 3.87 -20.23 2.71
C SER A 635 3.87 -18.84 2.06
N LEU A 636 4.09 -18.77 0.74
CA LEU A 636 4.14 -17.51 -0.01
C LEU A 636 2.76 -17.06 -0.52
N ARG A 637 1.75 -17.93 -0.47
CA ARG A 637 0.36 -17.62 -0.84
C ARG A 637 -0.36 -16.77 0.22
N GLY A 638 -1.61 -16.42 -0.07
CA GLY A 638 -2.45 -15.51 0.70
C GLY A 638 -2.17 -14.04 0.40
N GLY A 639 -1.50 -13.75 -0.72
CA GLY A 639 -1.13 -12.39 -1.11
C GLY A 639 -2.34 -11.53 -1.47
N VAL A 640 -3.29 -12.13 -2.19
CA VAL A 640 -4.56 -11.47 -2.52
C VAL A 640 -5.36 -11.12 -1.27
N GLU A 641 -5.52 -12.05 -0.32
CA GLU A 641 -6.41 -11.81 0.83
C GLU A 641 -5.86 -10.76 1.78
N ARG A 642 -4.54 -10.79 2.04
CA ARG A 642 -3.87 -9.73 2.81
C ARG A 642 -3.94 -8.37 2.10
N THR A 643 -3.91 -8.37 0.77
CA THR A 643 -4.09 -7.14 -0.02
C THR A 643 -5.51 -6.60 0.09
N LEU A 644 -6.54 -7.45 -0.01
CA LEU A 644 -7.95 -7.05 0.17
C LEU A 644 -8.20 -6.46 1.55
N GLU A 645 -7.74 -7.15 2.59
CA GLU A 645 -7.88 -6.71 3.98
C GLU A 645 -7.24 -5.32 4.18
N HIS A 646 -6.03 -5.13 3.64
CA HIS A 646 -5.33 -3.84 3.72
C HIS A 646 -6.01 -2.73 2.90
N LEU A 647 -6.49 -3.07 1.70
CA LEU A 647 -7.11 -2.13 0.78
C LEU A 647 -8.59 -1.85 1.08
N GLY A 648 -9.22 -2.51 2.06
CA GLY A 648 -10.64 -2.34 2.39
C GLY A 648 -11.16 -0.89 2.30
N PRO A 649 -10.49 0.11 2.91
CA PRO A 649 -10.91 1.52 2.83
C PRO A 649 -10.90 2.15 1.43
N CYS A 650 -10.30 1.50 0.44
CA CYS A 650 -10.23 1.92 -0.97
C CYS A 650 -11.19 1.14 -1.88
N LEU A 651 -11.83 0.09 -1.35
CA LEU A 651 -12.69 -0.82 -2.12
C LEU A 651 -14.19 -0.57 -1.87
N GLU A 652 -14.52 0.28 -0.89
CA GLU A 652 -15.88 0.66 -0.52
C GLU A 652 -16.10 2.18 -0.69
N PRO A 653 -17.30 2.63 -1.13
CA PRO A 653 -17.63 4.04 -1.39
C PRO A 653 -17.71 4.95 -0.16
#